data_AF-A0A1G2G2L4-F1
#
_entry.id   AF-A0A1G2G2L4-F1
#
_cell.length_a   1.000
_cell.length_b   1.000
_cell.length_c   1.000
_cell.angle_alpha   90.00
_cell.angle_beta   90.00
_cell.angle_gamma   90.00
#
_symmetry.space_group_name_H-M   'P 1'
#
loop_
_entity.id
_entity.type
_entity.pdbx_description
1 polymer ?
#
loop_
_entity_poly.entity_id
_entity_poly.type
_entity_poly.pdbx_seq_one_letter_code
_entity_poly.pdbx_strand_id
1 'polypeptide(L)'
;MQPHKERSHVLWGIFVFLLGGVCMAIPIFFIKHIASDTSLLWASNYIFITGTETLKGVGGSGEETVRVADTSLMKNRPQVYETRILSQPSFSVPESGVALFADLREMMIRLYRDGKLETEFPIVSKGKPGSLWETPTGSYRIKTKEENHYSTMGNVWMPYSMQFFGNFFIHGWPRYADGSPVPQGFSGGCIRLSEEDARKLFSLVDKGTPLFVTNGAGPALILASADTREEERLGYRGIDTFSPPPAISGYAALVGDLENSFLFFEKNSEEIHSIASLSKLMTALISVEAVNQFEKVEVTNADVAAYGEAGGLGVGDRMEAGELLWPLLLSSSNDAAYVIARQLGTEQFVRLMNEKSESLGLVRTFYAEPSGLDPENKSTALDTFKLVRHLWDNKRSLLEMTAMRSHKTWRNIHPFASKNSFEGGKTGFIPEAKKTIVSVFSVPFGEFAERHIAIVVLGSDNLQSDVERLRLWVKQNFSYGLESSLESQQVEYTAEDLQDSSRSLSMLFTGDIMMNRGVEQVIHKYGNDDWMFPFLYTRDVLANADITFANLEGPVSDKGTNVGSAYSFRMDPQVASTLALAGFDIVSLANNHMGDWSRDAFEDTMRRLQHAGVAYAGGGWNEKESLEPTVFDVRGKRIGFLAFSDVGPLWMQSKEALSGIAAVPAGNAGKTYVEKSVLQAAKKVDILIVSFHFGEEYEQAPNARQKDLARLAIDSGARVVIGHHPHVVEGIEEYRGGVIAYSLGNFVFDQGFSAETREGLMLKIEFDGDNLAAVIPIPVRMNEYYQPEVE
;
A
#
# COMPACT_ATOMS: atom_id res chain seq x y z
N MET A 1 0.31 -33.80 71.69
CA MET A 1 1.63 -33.52 72.28
C MET A 1 2.32 -32.47 71.43
N GLN A 2 2.50 -31.28 72.02
CA GLN A 2 3.32 -30.18 71.50
C GLN A 2 4.80 -30.41 71.94
N PRO A 3 5.81 -29.69 71.41
CA PRO A 3 6.12 -28.35 71.93
C PRO A 3 6.55 -27.31 70.86
N HIS A 4 5.98 -26.10 70.92
CA HIS A 4 6.60 -24.81 71.34
C HIS A 4 7.58 -24.20 70.32
N LYS A 5 7.28 -23.08 69.64
CA LYS A 5 7.17 -21.65 70.07
C LYS A 5 8.51 -20.88 70.06
N GLU A 6 8.45 -19.77 69.33
CA GLU A 6 9.02 -18.43 69.62
C GLU A 6 10.39 -17.98 69.08
N ARG A 7 10.27 -16.94 68.23
CA ARG A 7 10.90 -15.60 68.29
C ARG A 7 12.35 -15.40 67.82
N SER A 8 12.40 -14.57 66.77
CA SER A 8 13.37 -13.55 66.39
C SER A 8 14.41 -13.12 67.42
N HIS A 9 15.68 -13.21 67.02
CA HIS A 9 16.72 -12.24 67.35
C HIS A 9 17.56 -11.94 66.10
N VAL A 10 17.61 -10.65 65.75
CA VAL A 10 18.52 -10.06 64.75
C VAL A 10 19.86 -9.83 65.43
N LEU A 11 20.95 -10.31 64.82
CA LEU A 11 22.31 -9.94 65.18
C LEU A 11 23.04 -9.50 63.92
N TRP A 12 23.40 -8.22 63.91
CA TRP A 12 24.11 -7.51 62.86
C TRP A 12 25.61 -7.85 62.87
N GLY A 13 26.18 -8.08 61.69
CA GLY A 13 27.62 -8.10 61.46
C GLY A 13 27.95 -7.35 60.18
N ILE A 14 28.58 -6.19 60.33
CA ILE A 14 29.04 -5.30 59.26
C ILE A 14 30.47 -5.68 58.89
N PHE A 15 30.77 -5.83 57.60
CA PHE A 15 32.13 -5.68 57.10
C PHE A 15 32.17 -4.62 56.00
N VAL A 16 32.98 -3.60 56.26
CA VAL A 16 33.26 -2.44 55.41
C VAL A 16 34.51 -2.74 54.59
N PHE A 17 34.52 -2.32 53.32
CA PHE A 17 35.77 -1.87 52.70
C PHE A 17 35.56 -0.50 52.05
N LEU A 18 36.36 0.44 52.52
CA LEU A 18 36.51 1.82 52.08
C LEU A 18 37.66 1.89 51.07
N LEU A 19 37.47 2.66 50.00
CA LEU A 19 38.44 3.68 49.58
C LEU A 19 37.79 4.66 48.60
N GLY A 20 37.69 5.93 49.04
CA GLY A 20 37.40 7.10 48.20
C GLY A 20 35.98 7.67 48.31
N GLY A 21 35.70 8.45 49.37
CA GLY A 21 34.39 9.11 49.65
C GLY A 21 33.90 10.06 48.55
N VAL A 22 32.61 10.40 48.45
CA VAL A 22 31.62 10.72 49.49
C VAL A 22 30.23 10.21 49.09
N CYS A 23 29.48 9.73 50.09
CA CYS A 23 28.11 9.19 49.99
C CYS A 23 27.01 10.28 49.96
N MET A 24 26.00 10.07 49.12
CA MET A 24 24.58 10.32 49.46
C MET A 24 23.70 9.22 48.85
N ALA A 25 22.68 8.82 49.60
CA ALA A 25 21.92 7.57 49.46
C ALA A 25 20.57 7.74 48.75
N ILE A 26 20.19 6.76 47.91
CA ILE A 26 18.81 6.48 47.48
C ILE A 26 18.64 4.93 47.46
N PRO A 27 17.55 4.37 48.02
CA PRO A 27 17.43 2.94 48.34
C PRO A 27 17.03 2.07 47.14
N ILE A 28 17.66 0.91 47.00
CA ILE A 28 17.28 -0.16 46.06
C ILE A 28 16.85 -1.38 46.87
N PHE A 29 15.60 -1.82 46.67
CA PHE A 29 15.05 -3.06 47.21
C PHE A 29 15.42 -4.24 46.31
N PHE A 30 16.11 -5.24 46.86
CA PHE A 30 16.17 -6.59 46.29
C PHE A 30 15.16 -7.48 47.02
N ILE A 31 14.14 -7.95 46.29
CA ILE A 31 13.28 -9.06 46.74
C ILE A 31 13.77 -10.33 46.04
N LYS A 32 14.21 -11.28 46.87
CA LYS A 32 14.55 -12.65 46.52
C LYS A 32 13.25 -13.45 46.45
N HIS A 33 12.91 -13.95 45.26
CA HIS A 33 11.77 -14.86 45.06
C HIS A 33 12.00 -16.16 45.83
N ILE A 34 11.07 -16.47 46.75
CA ILE A 34 10.87 -17.80 47.30
C ILE A 34 9.84 -18.48 46.42
N ALA A 35 10.29 -19.51 45.72
CA ALA A 35 9.46 -20.49 45.05
C ALA A 35 8.65 -21.28 46.10
N SER A 36 7.35 -21.40 45.88
CA SER A 36 6.54 -22.48 46.42
C SER A 36 5.83 -23.17 45.27
N ASP A 37 6.16 -24.43 45.09
CA ASP A 37 5.64 -25.38 44.13
C ASP A 37 4.11 -25.44 44.09
N THR A 38 3.56 -25.27 42.89
CA THR A 38 2.51 -26.16 42.37
C THR A 38 2.88 -26.51 40.93
N SER A 39 3.84 -27.41 40.79
CA SER A 39 4.07 -28.17 39.57
C SER A 39 2.95 -29.21 39.42
N LEU A 40 2.05 -28.99 38.47
CA LEU A 40 1.25 -30.05 37.86
C LEU A 40 1.45 -29.94 36.34
N LEU A 41 2.41 -30.75 35.89
CA LEU A 41 2.51 -31.34 34.56
C LEU A 41 1.20 -31.28 33.77
N TRP A 42 1.21 -30.63 32.60
CA TRP A 42 0.68 -31.17 31.35
C TRP A 42 1.38 -30.45 30.19
N ALA A 43 2.50 -31.02 29.77
CA ALA A 43 2.89 -30.97 28.37
C ALA A 43 1.91 -31.83 27.56
N SER A 44 1.82 -31.53 26.26
CA SER A 44 1.37 -32.35 25.12
C SER A 44 0.06 -31.91 24.46
N ASN A 45 0.17 -31.70 23.15
CA ASN A 45 -0.89 -31.64 22.12
C ASN A 45 -1.42 -30.25 21.70
N TYR A 46 -0.51 -29.33 21.41
CA TYR A 46 -0.81 -28.18 20.54
C TYR A 46 -0.51 -28.55 19.08
N ILE A 47 -1.47 -28.29 18.20
CA ILE A 47 -1.22 -28.17 16.76
C ILE A 47 -0.36 -26.91 16.60
N PHE A 48 0.92 -27.09 16.29
CA PHE A 48 1.79 -26.00 15.91
C PHE A 48 1.38 -25.55 14.50
N ILE A 49 1.01 -24.29 14.33
CA ILE A 49 1.24 -23.65 13.03
C ILE A 49 2.77 -23.62 12.90
N THR A 50 3.35 -24.59 12.20
CA THR A 50 4.80 -24.65 12.01
C THR A 50 5.21 -23.61 10.98
N GLY A 51 5.49 -22.40 11.48
CA GLY A 51 6.55 -21.54 10.98
C GLY A 51 7.53 -21.35 12.13
N THR A 52 8.45 -22.30 12.33
CA THR A 52 9.53 -22.13 13.29
C THR A 52 10.55 -21.15 12.73
N GLU A 53 10.33 -19.85 12.90
CA GLU A 53 11.45 -18.94 13.10
C GLU A 53 11.93 -19.16 14.54
N THR A 54 13.08 -19.80 14.69
CA THR A 54 13.82 -19.80 15.95
C THR A 54 14.06 -18.36 16.37
N LEU A 55 13.28 -17.90 17.35
CA LEU A 55 13.46 -16.63 18.06
C LEU A 55 14.86 -16.59 18.68
N LYS A 56 15.80 -15.92 18.02
CA LYS A 56 16.91 -15.29 18.74
C LYS A 56 16.33 -14.05 19.40
N GLY A 57 16.27 -14.06 20.73
CA GLY A 57 15.93 -12.88 21.50
C GLY A 57 16.90 -11.75 21.15
N VAL A 58 16.40 -10.74 20.45
CA VAL A 58 17.06 -9.45 20.34
C VAL A 58 16.59 -8.66 21.56
N GLY A 59 17.49 -8.51 22.52
CA GLY A 59 17.30 -7.60 23.63
C GLY A 59 17.06 -6.18 23.12
N GLY A 60 16.23 -5.44 23.83
CA GLY A 60 15.80 -4.11 23.43
C GLY A 60 16.96 -3.17 23.05
N SER A 61 16.97 -2.79 21.78
CA SER A 61 17.37 -1.47 21.32
C SER A 61 16.11 -0.87 20.68
N GLY A 62 15.70 0.33 21.10
CA GLY A 62 14.53 1.03 20.57
C GLY A 62 14.74 1.57 19.15
N GLU A 63 15.29 0.77 18.23
CA GLU A 63 15.48 1.13 16.84
C GLU A 63 14.23 0.74 16.02
N GLU A 64 13.73 1.68 15.20
CA GLU A 64 12.62 1.40 14.28
C GLU A 64 13.00 0.29 13.30
N THR A 65 12.16 -0.76 13.21
CA THR A 65 12.37 -1.84 12.24
C THR A 65 11.52 -1.60 11.00
N VAL A 66 12.17 -1.40 9.87
CA VAL A 66 11.53 -1.33 8.55
C VAL A 66 12.02 -2.52 7.72
N ARG A 67 11.09 -3.33 7.21
CA ARG A 67 11.35 -4.44 6.28
C ARG A 67 10.63 -4.17 4.97
N VAL A 68 11.24 -4.61 3.89
CA VAL A 68 10.77 -4.38 2.52
C VAL A 68 11.00 -5.67 1.74
N ALA A 69 10.09 -6.00 0.81
CA ALA A 69 10.30 -7.15 -0.07
C ALA A 69 11.60 -7.02 -0.88
N ASP A 70 12.51 -7.96 -0.68
CA ASP A 70 13.64 -8.31 -1.52
C ASP A 70 13.24 -9.22 -2.70
N THR A 71 13.37 -8.70 -3.91
CA THR A 71 13.10 -9.44 -5.15
C THR A 71 14.39 -9.65 -5.94
N SER A 72 15.54 -9.68 -5.27
CA SER A 72 16.85 -9.62 -5.91
C SER A 72 17.19 -10.85 -6.78
N LEU A 73 16.92 -10.69 -8.08
CA LEU A 73 17.93 -10.81 -9.13
C LEU A 73 18.69 -9.47 -9.34
N MET A 74 18.65 -8.57 -8.35
CA MET A 74 19.27 -7.25 -8.39
C MET A 74 20.75 -7.35 -7.98
N LYS A 75 21.66 -6.91 -8.85
CA LYS A 75 23.06 -6.70 -8.46
C LYS A 75 23.22 -5.42 -7.63
N ASN A 76 24.22 -5.45 -6.74
CA ASN A 76 24.80 -4.30 -6.05
C ASN A 76 23.89 -3.52 -5.09
N ARG A 77 23.50 -4.14 -3.96
CA ARG A 77 23.24 -3.38 -2.71
C ARG A 77 23.89 -4.07 -1.49
N PRO A 78 24.48 -3.30 -0.55
CA PRO A 78 25.08 -3.82 0.68
C PRO A 78 24.05 -4.17 1.77
N GLN A 79 22.76 -3.93 1.54
CA GLN A 79 21.69 -4.33 2.44
C GLN A 79 20.93 -5.50 1.82
N VAL A 80 21.04 -6.66 2.47
CA VAL A 80 20.15 -7.80 2.26
C VAL A 80 18.85 -7.46 2.97
N TYR A 81 17.76 -7.34 2.22
CA TYR A 81 16.43 -7.21 2.79
C TYR A 81 15.81 -8.62 2.78
N GLU A 82 15.03 -9.00 3.78
CA GLU A 82 14.38 -10.33 3.76
C GLU A 82 12.92 -10.19 3.28
N THR A 83 12.59 -10.83 2.15
CA THR A 83 11.19 -10.98 1.75
C THR A 83 10.51 -12.00 2.64
N ARG A 84 9.45 -11.57 3.32
CA ARG A 84 8.52 -12.48 3.98
C ARG A 84 7.25 -12.61 3.14
N ILE A 85 7.09 -13.74 2.47
CA ILE A 85 5.76 -14.19 2.05
C ILE A 85 5.12 -14.78 3.31
N LEU A 86 3.96 -14.29 3.73
CA LEU A 86 3.25 -14.94 4.83
C LEU A 86 2.93 -16.36 4.40
N SER A 87 3.55 -17.34 5.05
CA SER A 87 3.21 -18.73 4.87
C SER A 87 1.72 -18.88 5.08
N GLN A 88 1.01 -19.45 4.10
CA GLN A 88 -0.41 -19.76 4.30
C GLN A 88 -0.55 -20.61 5.56
N PRO A 89 -1.63 -20.44 6.35
CA PRO A 89 -1.85 -21.22 7.56
C PRO A 89 -1.73 -22.71 7.23
N SER A 90 -0.64 -23.35 7.66
CA SER A 90 -0.44 -24.77 7.48
C SER A 90 -1.17 -25.50 8.60
N PHE A 91 -2.15 -26.32 8.22
CA PHE A 91 -2.76 -27.28 9.12
C PHE A 91 -1.76 -28.40 9.31
N SER A 92 -1.10 -28.44 10.47
CA SER A 92 -0.37 -29.62 10.89
C SER A 92 -1.35 -30.58 11.56
N VAL A 93 -1.41 -31.82 11.07
CA VAL A 93 -2.15 -32.87 11.76
C VAL A 93 -1.40 -33.14 13.08
N PRO A 94 -2.04 -33.07 14.25
CA PRO A 94 -1.36 -33.36 15.49
C PRO A 94 -0.83 -34.80 15.50
N GLU A 95 0.41 -34.97 15.97
CA GLU A 95 1.10 -36.27 16.01
C GLU A 95 0.40 -37.30 16.90
N SER A 96 -0.41 -36.85 17.87
CA SER A 96 -1.23 -37.71 18.71
C SER A 96 -2.63 -37.14 18.94
N GLY A 97 -3.61 -38.02 19.12
CA GLY A 97 -5.01 -37.68 19.31
C GLY A 97 -5.81 -37.59 18.02
N VAL A 98 -7.05 -37.10 18.12
CA VAL A 98 -7.98 -36.95 16.99
C VAL A 98 -8.00 -35.51 16.50
N ALA A 99 -8.03 -35.30 15.18
CA ALA A 99 -8.25 -34.00 14.58
C ALA A 99 -9.12 -34.10 13.33
N LEU A 100 -9.84 -33.02 13.03
CA LEU A 100 -10.70 -32.91 11.85
C LEU A 100 -10.15 -31.86 10.88
N PHE A 101 -10.25 -32.18 9.59
CA PHE A 101 -9.96 -31.28 8.48
C PHE A 101 -11.16 -31.24 7.52
N ALA A 102 -11.91 -30.16 7.54
CA ALA A 102 -13.06 -29.93 6.67
C ALA A 102 -12.66 -29.06 5.48
N ASP A 103 -12.67 -29.65 4.28
CA ASP A 103 -12.51 -28.94 3.02
C ASP A 103 -13.88 -28.68 2.39
N LEU A 104 -14.30 -27.42 2.42
CA LEU A 104 -15.58 -26.93 1.91
C LEU A 104 -15.61 -26.82 0.38
N ARG A 105 -14.46 -26.88 -0.31
CA ARG A 105 -14.39 -26.92 -1.77
C ARG A 105 -14.54 -28.36 -2.26
N GLU A 106 -13.81 -29.27 -1.64
CA GLU A 106 -13.94 -30.71 -1.90
C GLU A 106 -15.23 -31.30 -1.33
N MET A 107 -15.90 -30.57 -0.43
CA MET A 107 -17.10 -31.02 0.28
C MET A 107 -16.81 -32.29 1.08
N MET A 108 -15.71 -32.31 1.84
CA MET A 108 -15.25 -33.48 2.61
C MET A 108 -14.74 -33.07 4.00
N ILE A 109 -15.04 -33.88 5.02
CA ILE A 109 -14.36 -33.85 6.33
C ILE A 109 -13.46 -35.06 6.45
N ARG A 110 -12.18 -34.86 6.73
CA ARG A 110 -11.20 -35.89 7.00
C ARG A 110 -10.91 -35.96 8.49
N LEU A 111 -10.99 -37.16 9.06
CA LEU A 111 -10.63 -37.43 10.44
C LEU A 111 -9.24 -38.06 10.47
N TYR A 112 -8.35 -37.44 11.22
CA TYR A 112 -7.02 -37.94 11.50
C TYR A 112 -6.93 -38.45 12.92
N ARG A 113 -6.19 -39.54 13.10
CA ARG A 113 -5.80 -40.09 14.39
C ARG A 113 -4.30 -40.34 14.41
N ASP A 114 -3.62 -39.78 15.39
CA ASP A 114 -2.18 -39.93 15.60
C ASP A 114 -1.38 -39.65 14.32
N GLY A 115 -1.65 -38.50 13.69
CA GLY A 115 -0.99 -38.07 12.45
C GLY A 115 -1.48 -38.76 11.16
N LYS A 116 -2.33 -39.78 11.23
CA LYS A 116 -2.75 -40.57 10.05
C LYS A 116 -4.21 -40.38 9.70
N LEU A 117 -4.52 -40.31 8.41
CA LEU A 117 -5.90 -40.28 7.91
C LEU A 117 -6.60 -41.60 8.30
N GLU A 118 -7.67 -41.51 9.09
CA GLU A 118 -8.44 -42.66 9.56
C GLU A 118 -9.68 -42.88 8.68
N THR A 119 -10.46 -41.83 8.44
CA THR A 119 -11.71 -41.92 7.67
C THR A 119 -12.13 -40.55 7.13
N GLU A 120 -13.07 -40.55 6.18
CA GLU A 120 -13.57 -39.34 5.54
C GLU A 120 -15.11 -39.34 5.53
N PHE A 121 -15.71 -38.15 5.58
CA PHE A 121 -17.15 -37.92 5.66
C PHE A 121 -17.56 -36.89 4.59
N PRO A 122 -18.41 -37.27 3.62
CA PRO A 122 -18.93 -36.33 2.63
C PRO A 122 -19.81 -35.25 3.23
N ILE A 123 -19.53 -34.00 2.88
CA ILE A 123 -20.36 -32.84 3.20
C ILE A 123 -21.52 -32.80 2.19
N VAL A 124 -22.74 -32.83 2.71
CA VAL A 124 -23.98 -32.77 1.92
C VAL A 124 -24.33 -31.33 1.55
N SER A 125 -24.10 -30.39 2.46
CA SER A 125 -24.25 -28.96 2.19
C SER A 125 -23.45 -28.11 3.16
N LYS A 126 -23.15 -26.88 2.73
CA LYS A 126 -22.46 -25.85 3.51
C LYS A 126 -23.15 -24.49 3.34
N GLY A 127 -22.66 -23.47 4.04
CA GLY A 127 -23.02 -22.08 3.81
C GLY A 127 -22.66 -21.62 2.39
N LYS A 128 -23.49 -20.76 1.81
CA LYS A 128 -23.28 -20.24 0.45
C LYS A 128 -22.10 -19.26 0.45
N PRO A 129 -21.09 -19.43 -0.42
CA PRO A 129 -20.00 -18.47 -0.57
C PRO A 129 -20.49 -17.05 -0.86
N GLY A 130 -19.88 -16.04 -0.23
CA GLY A 130 -20.23 -14.62 -0.32
C GLY A 130 -21.51 -14.21 0.40
N SER A 131 -22.24 -15.15 1.02
CA SER A 131 -23.45 -14.82 1.80
C SER A 131 -23.12 -14.46 3.24
N LEU A 132 -24.02 -13.73 3.92
CA LEU A 132 -23.87 -13.42 5.36
C LEU A 132 -23.66 -14.70 6.20
N TRP A 133 -24.32 -15.80 5.81
CA TRP A 133 -24.25 -17.11 6.46
C TRP A 133 -23.25 -18.06 5.77
N GLU A 134 -22.19 -17.55 5.14
CA GLU A 134 -21.09 -18.39 4.66
C GLU A 134 -20.44 -19.15 5.83
N THR A 135 -20.16 -20.44 5.65
CA THR A 135 -19.52 -21.27 6.67
C THR A 135 -18.16 -20.68 7.04
N PRO A 136 -17.88 -20.44 8.32
CA PRO A 136 -16.64 -19.79 8.73
C PRO A 136 -15.46 -20.77 8.58
N THR A 137 -14.41 -20.30 7.91
CA THR A 137 -13.12 -20.99 7.75
C THR A 137 -12.18 -20.60 8.90
N GLY A 138 -11.18 -21.43 9.19
CA GLY A 138 -10.20 -21.21 10.26
C GLY A 138 -9.95 -22.42 11.14
N SER A 139 -9.21 -22.21 12.23
CA SER A 139 -8.87 -23.24 13.22
C SER A 139 -9.80 -23.17 14.42
N TYR A 140 -10.56 -24.23 14.66
CA TYR A 140 -11.59 -24.33 15.67
C TYR A 140 -11.40 -25.56 16.56
N ARG A 141 -12.28 -25.71 17.54
CA ARG A 141 -12.44 -26.92 18.34
C ARG A 141 -13.91 -27.25 18.49
N ILE A 142 -14.23 -28.52 18.63
CA ILE A 142 -15.59 -28.94 18.99
C ILE A 142 -15.90 -28.43 20.41
N LYS A 143 -16.83 -27.47 20.52
CA LYS A 143 -17.18 -26.80 21.78
C LYS A 143 -18.26 -27.54 22.57
N THR A 144 -19.29 -27.97 21.87
CA THR A 144 -20.40 -28.74 22.44
C THR A 144 -20.72 -29.92 21.54
N LYS A 145 -21.37 -30.91 22.15
CA LYS A 145 -21.88 -32.11 21.50
C LYS A 145 -23.28 -32.36 22.04
N GLU A 146 -24.26 -32.33 21.16
CA GLU A 146 -25.66 -32.54 21.51
C GLU A 146 -26.25 -33.56 20.54
N GLU A 147 -26.86 -34.63 21.07
CA GLU A 147 -27.50 -35.65 20.22
C GLU A 147 -28.62 -35.05 19.37
N ASN A 148 -29.29 -34.01 19.87
CA ASN A 148 -30.30 -33.27 19.12
C ASN A 148 -30.37 -31.82 19.61
N HIS A 149 -29.80 -30.88 18.84
CA HIS A 149 -29.76 -29.45 19.18
C HIS A 149 -30.92 -28.72 18.53
N TYR A 150 -31.55 -27.77 19.24
CA TYR A 150 -32.61 -26.94 18.67
C TYR A 150 -32.06 -25.59 18.20
N SER A 151 -32.09 -25.36 16.88
CA SER A 151 -31.77 -24.04 16.31
C SER A 151 -32.98 -23.12 16.43
N THR A 152 -32.89 -22.09 17.27
CA THR A 152 -33.90 -21.04 17.37
C THR A 152 -33.94 -20.14 16.14
N MET A 153 -32.83 -20.02 15.41
CA MET A 153 -32.75 -19.26 14.17
C MET A 153 -33.45 -19.99 13.01
N GLY A 154 -33.23 -21.29 12.89
CA GLY A 154 -33.83 -22.12 11.85
C GLY A 154 -35.21 -22.68 12.23
N ASN A 155 -35.60 -22.61 13.51
CA ASN A 155 -36.75 -23.32 14.09
C ASN A 155 -36.75 -24.83 13.79
N VAL A 156 -35.58 -25.46 13.87
CA VAL A 156 -35.34 -26.87 13.49
C VAL A 156 -34.51 -27.60 14.54
N TRP A 157 -34.75 -28.91 14.64
CA TRP A 157 -33.92 -29.84 15.38
C TRP A 157 -32.78 -30.37 14.50
N MET A 158 -31.56 -30.31 15.01
CA MET A 158 -30.33 -30.70 14.32
C MET A 158 -29.71 -31.91 15.04
N PRO A 159 -29.81 -33.12 14.48
CA PRO A 159 -29.29 -34.32 15.12
C PRO A 159 -27.76 -34.39 15.06
N TYR A 160 -27.16 -34.99 16.08
CA TYR A 160 -25.70 -35.20 16.23
C TYR A 160 -24.89 -33.92 16.03
N SER A 161 -25.32 -32.86 16.70
CA SER A 161 -24.79 -31.52 16.54
C SER A 161 -23.50 -31.32 17.31
N MET A 162 -22.48 -30.83 16.61
CA MET A 162 -21.16 -30.51 17.13
C MET A 162 -20.87 -29.03 16.84
N GLN A 163 -21.00 -28.18 17.86
CA GLN A 163 -20.75 -26.75 17.72
C GLN A 163 -19.25 -26.53 17.56
N PHE A 164 -18.83 -25.70 16.62
CA PHE A 164 -17.42 -25.34 16.48
C PHE A 164 -17.17 -23.83 16.56
N PHE A 165 -18.14 -23.00 16.17
CA PHE A 165 -18.02 -21.55 16.26
C PHE A 165 -19.40 -20.88 16.24
N GLY A 166 -19.67 -19.91 17.14
CA GLY A 166 -20.92 -19.15 17.13
C GLY A 166 -22.17 -20.02 16.97
N ASN A 167 -22.99 -19.74 15.96
CA ASN A 167 -24.17 -20.55 15.59
C ASN A 167 -23.89 -21.63 14.54
N PHE A 168 -22.62 -21.96 14.29
CA PHE A 168 -22.19 -22.94 13.30
C PHE A 168 -21.86 -24.30 13.92
N PHE A 169 -22.47 -25.32 13.33
CA PHE A 169 -22.39 -26.69 13.76
C PHE A 169 -21.97 -27.60 12.60
N ILE A 170 -21.38 -28.74 12.94
CA ILE A 170 -21.40 -29.93 12.11
C ILE A 170 -22.57 -30.79 12.61
N HIS A 171 -23.51 -31.16 11.74
CA HIS A 171 -24.71 -31.90 12.16
C HIS A 171 -25.29 -32.77 11.04
N GLY A 172 -26.20 -33.68 11.40
CA GLY A 172 -26.99 -34.51 10.47
C GLY A 172 -28.16 -33.74 9.85
N TRP A 173 -29.11 -34.42 9.20
CA TRP A 173 -30.18 -33.71 8.48
C TRP A 173 -31.19 -33.02 9.43
N PRO A 174 -31.36 -31.67 9.38
CA PRO A 174 -32.30 -30.98 10.26
C PRO A 174 -33.77 -31.29 9.96
N ARG A 175 -34.60 -31.21 10.99
CA ARG A 175 -36.04 -31.45 10.90
C ARG A 175 -36.82 -30.31 11.55
N TYR A 176 -37.93 -29.91 10.95
CA TYR A 176 -38.87 -28.99 11.58
C TYR A 176 -39.49 -29.63 12.84
N ALA A 177 -40.17 -28.82 13.66
CA ALA A 177 -40.81 -29.29 14.89
C ALA A 177 -41.82 -30.44 14.67
N ASP A 178 -42.39 -30.56 13.47
CA ASP A 178 -43.31 -31.64 13.08
C ASP A 178 -42.59 -32.91 12.58
N GLY A 179 -41.25 -32.93 12.57
CA GLY A 179 -40.41 -34.05 12.15
C GLY A 179 -40.11 -34.09 10.64
N SER A 180 -40.70 -33.20 9.84
CA SER A 180 -40.44 -33.14 8.40
C SER A 180 -39.01 -32.62 8.11
N PRO A 181 -38.30 -33.17 7.11
CA PRO A 181 -36.95 -32.76 6.80
C PRO A 181 -36.92 -31.37 6.15
N VAL A 182 -35.87 -30.60 6.44
CA VAL A 182 -35.64 -29.32 5.74
C VAL A 182 -35.25 -29.57 4.27
N PRO A 183 -35.55 -28.63 3.33
CA PRO A 183 -35.10 -28.73 1.95
C PRO A 183 -33.57 -28.80 1.81
N GLN A 184 -33.07 -29.33 0.69
CA GLN A 184 -31.62 -29.45 0.45
C GLN A 184 -30.90 -28.09 0.47
N GLY A 185 -31.55 -27.01 0.00
CA GLY A 185 -30.99 -25.65 0.03
C GLY A 185 -30.97 -24.97 1.42
N PHE A 186 -31.57 -25.59 2.44
CA PHE A 186 -31.55 -25.09 3.81
C PHE A 186 -30.24 -25.50 4.48
N SER A 187 -29.29 -24.57 4.65
CA SER A 187 -28.03 -24.86 5.36
C SER A 187 -27.79 -23.99 6.58
N GLY A 188 -28.33 -22.76 6.64
CA GLY A 188 -28.09 -21.82 7.74
C GLY A 188 -26.60 -21.51 7.99
N GLY A 189 -25.73 -21.86 7.03
CA GLY A 189 -24.28 -21.73 7.15
C GLY A 189 -23.53 -22.89 7.80
N CYS A 190 -24.23 -23.87 8.36
CA CYS A 190 -23.62 -25.04 9.00
C CYS A 190 -23.04 -26.05 8.00
N ILE A 191 -22.17 -26.95 8.49
CA ILE A 191 -21.67 -28.09 7.72
C ILE A 191 -22.61 -29.28 7.95
N ARG A 192 -23.35 -29.68 6.92
CA ARG A 192 -24.32 -30.78 7.02
C ARG A 192 -23.73 -32.06 6.46
N LEU A 193 -23.84 -33.14 7.22
CA LEU A 193 -23.52 -34.50 6.80
C LEU A 193 -24.82 -35.32 6.60
N SER A 194 -24.69 -36.53 6.06
CA SER A 194 -25.78 -37.50 6.16
C SER A 194 -26.06 -37.83 7.63
N GLU A 195 -27.26 -38.31 7.96
CA GLU A 195 -27.60 -38.65 9.36
C GLU A 195 -26.70 -39.80 9.88
N GLU A 196 -26.31 -40.73 9.01
CA GLU A 196 -25.39 -41.82 9.33
C GLU A 196 -23.96 -41.31 9.57
N ASP A 197 -23.44 -40.47 8.68
CA ASP A 197 -22.09 -39.91 8.79
C ASP A 197 -21.97 -38.97 9.98
N ALA A 198 -23.00 -38.14 10.24
CA ALA A 198 -23.04 -37.28 11.42
C ALA A 198 -23.00 -38.09 12.71
N ARG A 199 -23.80 -39.16 12.81
CA ARG A 199 -23.79 -40.06 13.97
C ARG A 199 -22.43 -40.72 14.17
N LYS A 200 -21.81 -41.19 13.10
CA LYS A 200 -20.50 -41.84 13.13
C LYS A 200 -19.40 -40.86 13.52
N LEU A 201 -19.36 -39.67 12.90
CA LEU A 201 -18.40 -38.62 13.27
C LEU A 201 -18.60 -38.22 14.74
N PHE A 202 -19.85 -38.01 15.17
CA PHE A 202 -20.19 -37.68 16.55
C PHE A 202 -19.70 -38.70 17.56
N SER A 203 -19.65 -39.99 17.24
CA SER A 203 -19.09 -41.01 18.16
C SER A 203 -17.56 -41.07 18.15
N LEU A 204 -16.89 -40.50 17.16
CA LEU A 204 -15.44 -40.58 16.97
C LEU A 204 -14.67 -39.37 17.50
N VAL A 205 -15.36 -38.27 17.81
CA VAL A 205 -14.75 -37.01 18.24
C VAL A 205 -15.27 -36.58 19.61
N ASP A 206 -14.41 -35.93 20.39
CA ASP A 206 -14.75 -35.41 21.72
C ASP A 206 -14.82 -33.89 21.75
N LYS A 207 -15.41 -33.32 22.81
CA LYS A 207 -15.29 -31.89 23.10
C LYS A 207 -13.80 -31.53 23.22
N GLY A 208 -13.37 -30.47 22.55
CA GLY A 208 -11.99 -30.03 22.46
C GLY A 208 -11.22 -30.55 21.24
N THR A 209 -11.79 -31.51 20.49
CA THR A 209 -11.20 -32.03 19.25
C THR A 209 -10.90 -30.88 18.30
N PRO A 210 -9.64 -30.71 17.86
CA PRO A 210 -9.27 -29.72 16.86
C PRO A 210 -10.03 -29.94 15.54
N LEU A 211 -10.51 -28.85 14.95
CA LEU A 211 -11.17 -28.82 13.65
C LEU A 211 -10.59 -27.69 12.81
N PHE A 212 -10.06 -27.99 11.64
CA PHE A 212 -9.67 -26.99 10.67
C PHE A 212 -10.68 -26.95 9.52
N VAL A 213 -11.15 -25.77 9.15
CA VAL A 213 -12.14 -25.57 8.08
C VAL A 213 -11.53 -24.68 6.99
N THR A 214 -11.47 -25.15 5.73
CA THR A 214 -10.92 -24.42 4.58
C THR A 214 -11.87 -24.39 3.39
N ASN A 215 -11.74 -23.40 2.51
CA ASN A 215 -12.46 -23.28 1.23
C ASN A 215 -11.58 -23.69 0.02
N GLY A 216 -10.52 -24.47 0.27
CA GLY A 216 -9.57 -24.94 -0.74
C GLY A 216 -8.55 -23.89 -1.22
N ALA A 217 -8.46 -22.75 -0.53
CA ALA A 217 -7.36 -21.81 -0.64
C ALA A 217 -6.45 -22.00 0.59
N GLY A 218 -5.53 -22.97 0.47
CA GLY A 218 -4.53 -23.35 1.46
C GLY A 218 -4.90 -24.52 2.37
N PRO A 219 -3.93 -25.14 3.06
CA PRO A 219 -2.60 -25.52 2.59
C PRO A 219 -2.70 -26.80 1.74
N ALA A 220 -1.76 -27.02 0.81
CA ALA A 220 -1.49 -28.39 0.38
C ALA A 220 -1.31 -29.22 1.65
N LEU A 221 -2.10 -30.28 1.82
CA LEU A 221 -1.85 -31.26 2.86
C LEU A 221 -0.39 -31.68 2.64
N ILE A 222 0.54 -31.25 3.51
CA ILE A 222 1.94 -31.67 3.43
C ILE A 222 1.96 -33.12 3.88
N LEU A 223 1.47 -34.00 3.02
CA LEU A 223 1.89 -35.38 2.97
C LEU A 223 3.35 -35.30 2.55
N ALA A 224 4.24 -35.67 3.45
CA ALA A 224 5.64 -35.89 3.10
C ALA A 224 5.67 -36.76 1.84
N SER A 225 6.21 -36.20 0.75
CA SER A 225 6.23 -36.70 -0.64
C SER A 225 5.10 -36.18 -1.56
N ALA A 226 5.33 -35.02 -2.17
CA ALA A 226 4.74 -34.71 -3.47
C ALA A 226 5.81 -34.03 -4.35
N ASP A 227 6.09 -34.69 -5.48
CA ASP A 227 7.04 -34.31 -6.53
C ASP A 227 6.90 -32.84 -6.95
N THR A 228 8.04 -32.15 -6.98
CA THR A 228 8.20 -30.80 -7.55
C THR A 228 8.12 -30.88 -9.07
N ARG A 229 6.93 -30.61 -9.63
CA ARG A 229 6.85 -30.07 -10.99
C ARG A 229 6.92 -28.55 -10.89
N GLU A 230 7.89 -27.96 -11.57
CA GLU A 230 7.99 -26.51 -11.78
C GLU A 230 6.78 -26.04 -12.60
N GLU A 231 5.69 -25.68 -11.92
CA GLU A 231 4.63 -24.88 -12.53
C GLU A 231 5.08 -23.42 -12.57
N GLU A 232 4.89 -22.76 -13.71
CA GLU A 232 5.16 -21.34 -13.94
C GLU A 232 4.53 -20.48 -12.84
N ARG A 233 5.35 -19.83 -12.01
CA ARG A 233 4.87 -18.99 -10.90
C ARG A 233 4.75 -17.54 -11.36
N LEU A 234 3.53 -16.99 -11.27
CA LEU A 234 3.31 -15.55 -11.31
C LEU A 234 3.80 -14.94 -9.99
N GLY A 235 4.60 -13.88 -10.07
CA GLY A 235 5.22 -13.27 -8.90
C GLY A 235 5.48 -11.79 -9.07
N TYR A 236 5.83 -11.14 -7.96
CA TYR A 236 6.29 -9.75 -7.96
C TYR A 236 7.79 -9.69 -8.22
N ARG A 237 8.21 -8.76 -9.08
CA ARG A 237 9.62 -8.40 -9.25
C ARG A 237 9.79 -6.92 -8.98
N GLY A 238 10.86 -6.54 -8.31
CA GLY A 238 11.24 -5.15 -8.20
C GLY A 238 11.67 -4.65 -9.58
N ILE A 239 11.31 -3.43 -9.91
CA ILE A 239 11.78 -2.80 -11.14
C ILE A 239 13.19 -2.25 -10.94
N ASP A 240 13.95 -2.08 -12.02
CA ASP A 240 15.36 -1.67 -11.95
C ASP A 240 15.57 -0.30 -11.27
N THR A 241 14.53 0.54 -11.22
CA THR A 241 14.48 1.85 -10.55
C THR A 241 13.88 1.79 -9.14
N PHE A 242 14.17 0.73 -8.39
CA PHE A 242 13.64 0.55 -7.03
C PHE A 242 14.04 1.68 -6.07
N SER A 243 13.08 2.54 -5.73
CA SER A 243 13.15 3.61 -4.76
C SER A 243 13.04 3.09 -3.32
N PRO A 244 13.76 3.69 -2.34
CA PRO A 244 13.61 3.32 -0.94
C PRO A 244 12.18 3.57 -0.43
N PRO A 245 11.73 2.84 0.61
CA PRO A 245 10.40 3.05 1.16
C PRO A 245 10.21 4.48 1.69
N PRO A 246 9.00 5.05 1.55
CA PRO A 246 8.76 6.43 1.94
C PRO A 246 8.75 6.60 3.46
N ALA A 247 9.22 7.75 3.93
CA ALA A 247 9.00 8.15 5.32
C ALA A 247 7.50 8.36 5.58
N ILE A 248 6.99 7.67 6.61
CA ILE A 248 5.61 7.77 7.08
C ILE A 248 5.57 8.19 8.56
N SER A 249 4.54 8.95 8.93
CA SER A 249 4.31 9.35 10.32
C SER A 249 3.74 8.23 11.20
N GLY A 250 3.19 7.18 10.58
CA GLY A 250 2.71 5.98 11.26
C GLY A 250 3.78 5.31 12.12
N TYR A 251 3.39 4.94 13.34
CA TYR A 251 4.21 4.15 14.25
C TYR A 251 4.45 2.74 13.71
N ALA A 252 3.39 2.09 13.21
CA ALA A 252 3.46 0.79 12.55
C ALA A 252 2.69 0.80 11.24
N ALA A 253 3.15 0.06 10.25
CA ALA A 253 2.48 -0.07 8.97
C ALA A 253 2.82 -1.40 8.27
N LEU A 254 1.93 -1.82 7.37
CA LEU A 254 2.14 -2.97 6.50
C LEU A 254 1.42 -2.76 5.17
N VAL A 255 2.06 -3.16 4.07
CA VAL A 255 1.46 -3.22 2.74
C VAL A 255 1.58 -4.63 2.20
N GLY A 256 0.47 -5.23 1.77
CA GLY A 256 0.46 -6.59 1.25
C GLY A 256 -0.63 -6.84 0.21
N ASP A 257 -0.40 -7.87 -0.59
CA ASP A 257 -1.36 -8.39 -1.58
C ASP A 257 -2.31 -9.38 -0.89
N LEU A 258 -3.61 -9.14 -1.04
CA LEU A 258 -4.64 -9.94 -0.38
C LEU A 258 -4.78 -11.35 -0.97
N GLU A 259 -4.47 -11.55 -2.25
CA GLU A 259 -4.66 -12.83 -2.92
C GLU A 259 -3.48 -13.77 -2.66
N ASN A 260 -2.25 -13.29 -2.83
CA ASN A 260 -1.05 -14.14 -2.73
C ASN A 260 -0.24 -13.95 -1.43
N SER A 261 -0.62 -13.03 -0.55
CA SER A 261 0.04 -12.77 0.75
C SER A 261 1.46 -12.21 0.63
N PHE A 262 1.85 -11.72 -0.54
CA PHE A 262 3.13 -11.04 -0.71
C PHE A 262 3.11 -9.73 0.08
N LEU A 263 4.10 -9.53 0.95
CA LEU A 263 4.24 -8.31 1.74
C LEU A 263 5.27 -7.41 1.08
N PHE A 264 4.86 -6.21 0.66
CA PHE A 264 5.75 -5.24 0.01
C PHE A 264 6.55 -4.43 1.04
N PHE A 265 5.89 -4.08 2.14
CA PHE A 265 6.44 -3.15 3.13
C PHE A 265 5.94 -3.51 4.53
N GLU A 266 6.83 -3.41 5.51
CA GLU A 266 6.53 -3.56 6.93
C GLU A 266 7.32 -2.51 7.73
N LYS A 267 6.64 -1.81 8.64
CA LYS A 267 7.28 -0.97 9.67
C LYS A 267 6.69 -1.37 11.00
N ASN A 268 7.50 -1.87 11.93
CA ASN A 268 7.03 -2.33 13.25
C ASN A 268 5.75 -3.19 13.15
N SER A 269 5.65 -4.03 12.11
CA SER A 269 4.36 -4.62 11.70
C SER A 269 3.78 -5.59 12.73
N GLU A 270 4.64 -6.14 13.59
CA GLU A 270 4.32 -7.05 14.69
C GLU A 270 4.18 -6.35 16.06
N GLU A 271 4.45 -5.04 16.14
CA GLU A 271 4.36 -4.30 17.39
C GLU A 271 2.90 -4.06 17.78
N ILE A 272 2.60 -4.28 19.06
CA ILE A 272 1.26 -4.13 19.62
C ILE A 272 0.94 -2.65 19.77
N HIS A 273 -0.15 -2.20 19.17
CA HIS A 273 -0.63 -0.82 19.24
C HIS A 273 -2.14 -0.78 19.47
N SER A 274 -2.64 0.29 20.09
CA SER A 274 -4.08 0.52 20.18
C SER A 274 -4.65 0.81 18.79
N ILE A 275 -5.75 0.16 18.42
CA ILE A 275 -6.26 0.21 17.03
C ILE A 275 -7.50 1.08 16.85
N ALA A 276 -8.04 1.64 17.92
CA ALA A 276 -9.26 2.44 17.89
C ALA A 276 -10.39 1.73 17.11
N SER A 277 -11.19 2.49 16.35
CA SER A 277 -12.34 1.97 15.59
C SER A 277 -12.05 0.94 14.50
N LEU A 278 -10.79 0.54 14.26
CA LEU A 278 -10.52 -0.65 13.44
C LEU A 278 -11.14 -1.93 14.07
N SER A 279 -11.35 -1.94 15.39
CA SER A 279 -12.05 -3.02 16.10
C SER A 279 -13.43 -3.34 15.53
N LYS A 280 -14.08 -2.34 14.92
CA LYS A 280 -15.42 -2.50 14.33
C LYS A 280 -15.45 -3.47 13.14
N LEU A 281 -14.30 -3.75 12.51
CA LEU A 281 -14.20 -4.82 11.51
C LEU A 281 -14.45 -6.20 12.13
N MET A 282 -13.86 -6.47 13.31
CA MET A 282 -14.14 -7.70 14.06
C MET A 282 -15.57 -7.69 14.59
N THR A 283 -16.08 -6.56 15.08
CA THR A 283 -17.48 -6.46 15.52
C THR A 283 -18.46 -6.78 14.40
N ALA A 284 -18.22 -6.28 13.18
CA ALA A 284 -19.03 -6.62 12.01
C ALA A 284 -18.93 -8.12 11.68
N LEU A 285 -17.73 -8.70 11.74
CA LEU A 285 -17.51 -10.14 11.52
C LEU A 285 -18.29 -10.99 12.53
N ILE A 286 -18.17 -10.71 13.84
CA ILE A 286 -18.91 -11.45 14.87
C ILE A 286 -20.41 -11.23 14.75
N SER A 287 -20.86 -10.02 14.38
CA SER A 287 -22.28 -9.75 14.15
C SER A 287 -22.84 -10.71 13.11
N VAL A 288 -22.24 -10.78 11.92
CA VAL A 288 -22.76 -11.64 10.84
C VAL A 288 -22.65 -13.14 11.14
N GLU A 289 -21.74 -13.53 12.04
CA GLU A 289 -21.51 -14.94 12.39
C GLU A 289 -22.29 -15.41 13.62
N ALA A 290 -22.73 -14.52 14.51
CA ALA A 290 -23.32 -14.88 15.79
C ALA A 290 -24.64 -14.17 16.13
N VAL A 291 -24.96 -13.06 15.47
CA VAL A 291 -26.19 -12.28 15.72
C VAL A 291 -27.21 -12.51 14.62
N ASN A 292 -28.49 -12.65 14.99
CA ASN A 292 -29.57 -12.74 14.03
C ASN A 292 -29.82 -11.40 13.32
N GLN A 293 -29.38 -11.30 12.07
CA GLN A 293 -29.40 -10.05 11.31
C GLN A 293 -30.81 -9.51 11.01
N PHE A 294 -31.84 -10.35 11.09
CA PHE A 294 -33.24 -9.99 10.80
C PHE A 294 -34.04 -9.64 12.06
N GLU A 295 -33.44 -9.81 13.23
CA GLU A 295 -34.11 -9.45 14.49
C GLU A 295 -34.23 -7.94 14.59
N LYS A 296 -35.43 -7.46 14.95
CA LYS A 296 -35.66 -6.04 15.20
C LYS A 296 -35.16 -5.70 16.60
N VAL A 297 -34.19 -4.82 16.65
CA VAL A 297 -33.54 -4.39 17.88
C VAL A 297 -33.88 -2.93 18.14
N GLU A 298 -34.02 -2.59 19.43
CA GLU A 298 -34.32 -1.23 19.89
C GLU A 298 -33.06 -0.59 20.47
N VAL A 299 -32.77 0.66 20.12
CA VAL A 299 -31.67 1.44 20.69
C VAL A 299 -32.08 1.93 22.08
N THR A 300 -31.28 1.63 23.10
CA THR A 300 -31.57 1.99 24.50
C THR A 300 -30.69 3.14 24.99
N ASN A 301 -31.05 3.72 26.14
CA ASN A 301 -30.23 4.75 26.82
C ASN A 301 -28.80 4.29 27.10
N ALA A 302 -28.60 3.00 27.40
CA ALA A 302 -27.27 2.44 27.67
C ALA A 302 -26.41 2.37 26.41
N ASP A 303 -27.04 2.21 25.23
CA ASP A 303 -26.34 2.08 23.96
C ASP A 303 -25.79 3.44 23.47
N VAL A 304 -26.54 4.52 23.68
CA VAL A 304 -26.15 5.91 23.33
C VAL A 304 -25.36 6.63 24.42
N ALA A 305 -25.11 5.96 25.56
CA ALA A 305 -24.26 6.49 26.63
C ALA A 305 -22.77 6.38 26.30
N ALA A 306 -22.42 5.68 25.22
CA ALA A 306 -21.06 5.61 24.71
C ALA A 306 -20.58 7.00 24.22
N TYR A 307 -19.29 7.27 24.38
CA TYR A 307 -18.71 8.55 23.96
C TYR A 307 -18.71 8.70 22.43
N GLY A 308 -19.32 9.77 21.91
CA GLY A 308 -19.32 10.17 20.50
C GLY A 308 -20.67 9.94 19.78
N GLU A 309 -21.21 10.99 19.14
CA GLU A 309 -22.55 10.99 18.50
C GLU A 309 -22.56 10.41 17.07
N ALA A 310 -21.55 9.63 16.70
CA ALA A 310 -21.39 9.15 15.33
C ALA A 310 -22.47 8.10 15.01
N GLY A 311 -23.15 8.24 13.86
CA GLY A 311 -24.20 7.32 13.41
C GLY A 311 -25.63 7.81 13.63
N GLY A 312 -25.85 8.83 14.47
CA GLY A 312 -27.15 9.51 14.62
C GLY A 312 -28.30 8.60 15.06
N LEU A 313 -28.01 7.59 15.89
CA LEU A 313 -29.02 6.69 16.45
C LEU A 313 -29.68 7.33 17.68
N GLY A 314 -31.01 7.34 17.70
CA GLY A 314 -31.81 7.87 18.79
C GLY A 314 -32.34 6.77 19.71
N VAL A 315 -32.51 7.08 21.00
CA VAL A 315 -33.16 6.17 21.95
C VAL A 315 -34.59 5.88 21.50
N GLY A 316 -34.95 4.60 21.43
CA GLY A 316 -36.24 4.12 20.96
C GLY A 316 -36.28 3.80 19.46
N ASP A 317 -35.23 4.10 18.70
CA ASP A 317 -35.14 3.69 17.30
C ASP A 317 -35.19 2.15 17.19
N ARG A 318 -35.97 1.65 16.22
CA ARG A 318 -36.13 0.22 15.96
C ARG A 318 -35.73 -0.11 14.52
N MET A 319 -34.79 -1.03 14.37
CA MET A 319 -34.27 -1.47 13.07
C MET A 319 -33.82 -2.92 13.10
N GLU A 320 -33.61 -3.53 11.94
CA GLU A 320 -33.03 -4.89 11.89
C GLU A 320 -31.56 -4.83 12.31
N ALA A 321 -31.06 -5.86 13.01
CA ALA A 321 -29.67 -5.89 13.48
C ALA A 321 -28.66 -5.74 12.34
N GLY A 322 -28.97 -6.23 11.14
CA GLY A 322 -28.14 -6.04 9.94
C GLY A 322 -28.07 -4.59 9.46
N GLU A 323 -29.07 -3.76 9.75
CA GLU A 323 -29.03 -2.33 9.38
C GLU A 323 -28.00 -1.56 10.20
N LEU A 324 -27.67 -2.01 11.41
CA LEU A 324 -26.66 -1.39 12.28
C LEU A 324 -25.23 -1.54 11.75
N LEU A 325 -24.98 -2.47 10.83
CA LEU A 325 -23.67 -2.62 10.18
C LEU A 325 -23.32 -1.37 9.35
N TRP A 326 -24.30 -0.64 8.81
CA TRP A 326 -24.06 0.58 8.04
C TRP A 326 -23.51 1.74 8.86
N PRO A 327 -24.17 2.21 9.95
CA PRO A 327 -23.60 3.23 10.82
C PRO A 327 -22.31 2.76 11.50
N LEU A 328 -22.18 1.45 11.82
CA LEU A 328 -20.95 0.86 12.37
C LEU A 328 -19.76 1.04 11.42
N LEU A 329 -19.91 0.67 10.14
CA LEU A 329 -18.81 0.63 9.18
C LEU A 329 -18.57 1.98 8.48
N LEU A 330 -19.63 2.69 8.06
CA LEU A 330 -19.51 3.94 7.31
C LEU A 330 -19.21 5.14 8.20
N SER A 331 -19.98 5.29 9.28
CA SER A 331 -19.90 6.45 10.16
C SER A 331 -19.16 6.18 11.47
N SER A 332 -18.68 4.93 11.67
CA SER A 332 -17.92 4.54 12.86
C SER A 332 -18.70 4.63 14.17
N SER A 333 -20.02 4.39 14.12
CA SER A 333 -20.91 4.51 15.27
C SER A 333 -20.55 3.57 16.42
N ASN A 334 -20.35 4.13 17.62
CA ASN A 334 -20.11 3.37 18.84
C ASN A 334 -21.41 2.74 19.33
N ASP A 335 -22.51 3.49 19.27
CA ASP A 335 -23.84 3.03 19.65
C ASP A 335 -24.22 1.76 18.88
N ALA A 336 -24.03 1.76 17.56
CA ALA A 336 -24.29 0.58 16.74
C ALA A 336 -23.49 -0.64 17.20
N ALA A 337 -22.24 -0.45 17.63
CA ALA A 337 -21.40 -1.54 18.14
C ALA A 337 -21.97 -2.13 19.43
N TYR A 338 -22.44 -1.29 20.36
CA TYR A 338 -23.04 -1.74 21.63
C TYR A 338 -24.42 -2.37 21.43
N VAL A 339 -25.27 -1.82 20.55
CA VAL A 339 -26.58 -2.43 20.23
C VAL A 339 -26.37 -3.83 19.65
N ILE A 340 -25.42 -4.00 18.73
CA ILE A 340 -25.05 -5.31 18.17
C ILE A 340 -24.55 -6.25 19.26
N ALA A 341 -23.58 -5.81 20.07
CA ALA A 341 -22.97 -6.66 21.10
C ALA A 341 -23.97 -7.10 22.18
N ARG A 342 -24.91 -6.23 22.55
CA ARG A 342 -25.97 -6.49 23.52
C ARG A 342 -26.88 -7.67 23.15
N GLN A 343 -27.05 -7.97 21.86
CA GLN A 343 -27.93 -9.07 21.42
C GLN A 343 -27.48 -10.44 21.96
N LEU A 344 -26.18 -10.61 22.22
CA LEU A 344 -25.61 -11.82 22.84
C LEU A 344 -25.19 -11.60 24.30
N GLY A 345 -25.29 -10.36 24.79
CA GLY A 345 -24.60 -9.87 25.98
C GLY A 345 -23.16 -9.44 25.64
N THR A 346 -22.81 -8.21 26.00
CA THR A 346 -21.54 -7.57 25.61
C THR A 346 -20.31 -8.41 25.98
N GLU A 347 -20.26 -8.98 27.18
CA GLU A 347 -19.13 -9.84 27.59
C GLU A 347 -19.00 -11.08 26.71
N GLN A 348 -20.12 -11.73 26.37
CA GLN A 348 -20.11 -12.90 25.49
C GLN A 348 -19.69 -12.52 24.08
N PHE A 349 -20.13 -11.36 23.60
CA PHE A 349 -19.73 -10.84 22.30
C PHE A 349 -18.22 -10.58 22.23
N VAL A 350 -17.65 -9.91 23.24
CA VAL A 350 -16.20 -9.66 23.33
C VAL A 350 -15.40 -10.97 23.46
N ARG A 351 -15.92 -11.98 24.19
CA ARG A 351 -15.32 -13.32 24.21
C ARG A 351 -15.26 -13.92 22.80
N LEU A 352 -16.35 -13.83 22.02
CA LEU A 352 -16.38 -14.31 20.64
C LEU A 352 -15.41 -13.56 19.72
N MET A 353 -15.23 -12.25 19.91
CA MET A 353 -14.23 -11.46 19.17
C MET A 353 -12.82 -12.01 19.39
N ASN A 354 -12.45 -12.29 20.65
CA ASN A 354 -11.13 -12.83 20.99
C ASN A 354 -10.95 -14.29 20.54
N GLU A 355 -11.97 -15.14 20.71
CA GLU A 355 -11.94 -16.51 20.17
C GLU A 355 -11.80 -16.54 18.63
N LYS A 356 -12.42 -15.59 17.93
CA LYS A 356 -12.25 -15.43 16.48
C LYS A 356 -10.84 -14.98 16.13
N SER A 357 -10.26 -14.02 16.86
CA SER A 357 -8.85 -13.65 16.70
C SER A 357 -7.93 -14.86 16.78
N GLU A 358 -8.10 -15.70 17.81
CA GLU A 358 -7.34 -16.94 17.97
C GLU A 358 -7.54 -17.89 16.80
N SER A 359 -8.79 -18.11 16.36
CA SER A 359 -9.11 -19.02 15.26
C SER A 359 -8.52 -18.61 13.91
N LEU A 360 -8.25 -17.31 13.74
CA LEU A 360 -7.66 -16.71 12.55
C LEU A 360 -6.13 -16.54 12.66
N GLY A 361 -5.52 -16.95 13.79
CA GLY A 361 -4.08 -16.78 14.03
C GLY A 361 -3.64 -15.34 14.23
N LEU A 362 -4.54 -14.49 14.76
CA LEU A 362 -4.27 -13.09 15.15
C LEU A 362 -3.65 -13.07 16.56
N VAL A 363 -2.46 -13.63 16.67
CA VAL A 363 -1.80 -14.01 17.94
C VAL A 363 -1.46 -12.83 18.87
N ARG A 364 -1.48 -11.59 18.35
CA ARG A 364 -1.20 -10.36 19.10
C ARG A 364 -2.38 -9.38 19.05
N THR A 365 -3.60 -9.89 18.85
CA THR A 365 -4.84 -9.09 18.86
C THR A 365 -5.68 -9.38 20.10
N PHE A 366 -6.13 -8.33 20.77
CA PHE A 366 -7.03 -8.40 21.92
C PHE A 366 -8.10 -7.32 21.86
N TYR A 367 -9.35 -7.69 22.20
CA TYR A 367 -10.48 -6.77 22.30
C TYR A 367 -11.00 -6.75 23.74
N ALA A 368 -11.02 -5.56 24.33
CA ALA A 368 -11.66 -5.27 25.61
C ALA A 368 -13.15 -4.94 25.44
N GLU A 369 -13.54 -4.32 24.31
CA GLU A 369 -14.92 -3.89 24.03
C GLU A 369 -15.20 -3.77 22.51
N PRO A 370 -16.47 -3.66 22.06
CA PRO A 370 -16.83 -3.84 20.64
C PRO A 370 -16.63 -2.60 19.74
N SER A 371 -16.30 -1.43 20.28
CA SER A 371 -16.30 -0.17 19.51
C SER A 371 -14.91 0.33 19.11
N GLY A 372 -13.85 0.02 19.86
CA GLY A 372 -12.54 0.65 19.74
C GLY A 372 -12.38 1.95 20.52
N LEU A 373 -13.18 2.18 21.56
CA LEU A 373 -13.02 3.31 22.50
C LEU A 373 -12.02 2.99 23.61
N ASP A 374 -11.91 1.72 24.01
CA ASP A 374 -10.95 1.31 25.03
C ASP A 374 -9.56 1.18 24.40
N PRO A 375 -8.52 1.84 24.93
CA PRO A 375 -7.16 1.70 24.41
C PRO A 375 -6.59 0.28 24.51
N GLU A 376 -7.18 -0.60 25.33
CA GLU A 376 -6.86 -2.02 25.41
C GLU A 376 -7.39 -2.84 24.22
N ASN A 377 -8.21 -2.26 23.34
CA ASN A 377 -8.39 -2.80 22.00
C ASN A 377 -7.10 -2.64 21.21
N LYS A 378 -6.29 -3.71 21.19
CA LYS A 378 -4.92 -3.73 20.69
C LYS A 378 -4.77 -4.77 19.58
N SER A 379 -3.93 -4.46 18.62
CA SER A 379 -3.55 -5.37 17.55
C SER A 379 -2.20 -4.95 16.97
N THR A 380 -1.79 -5.60 15.90
CA THR A 380 -0.59 -5.28 15.12
C THR A 380 -0.99 -4.93 13.69
N ALA A 381 -0.10 -4.30 12.92
CA ALA A 381 -0.38 -4.05 11.50
C ALA A 381 -0.55 -5.38 10.73
N LEU A 382 0.24 -6.38 11.10
CA LEU A 382 0.19 -7.74 10.56
C LEU A 382 -1.12 -8.47 10.86
N ASP A 383 -1.57 -8.49 12.12
CA ASP A 383 -2.81 -9.18 12.46
C ASP A 383 -4.04 -8.44 11.91
N THR A 384 -3.97 -7.11 11.80
CA THR A 384 -5.00 -6.33 11.10
C THR A 384 -5.07 -6.69 9.61
N PHE A 385 -3.92 -6.88 8.94
CA PHE A 385 -3.87 -7.34 7.55
C PHE A 385 -4.44 -8.75 7.38
N LYS A 386 -4.11 -9.69 8.27
CA LYS A 386 -4.69 -11.04 8.28
C LYS A 386 -6.21 -11.02 8.44
N LEU A 387 -6.74 -10.13 9.30
CA LEU A 387 -8.19 -9.95 9.43
C LEU A 387 -8.80 -9.46 8.12
N VAL A 388 -8.22 -8.44 7.48
CA VAL A 388 -8.73 -7.92 6.21
C VAL A 388 -8.63 -8.95 5.09
N ARG A 389 -7.57 -9.76 5.05
CA ARG A 389 -7.49 -10.91 4.14
C ARG A 389 -8.60 -11.92 4.40
N HIS A 390 -8.85 -12.28 5.65
CA HIS A 390 -9.96 -13.18 5.97
C HIS A 390 -11.30 -12.61 5.48
N LEU A 391 -11.53 -11.31 5.66
CA LEU A 391 -12.70 -10.63 5.12
C LEU A 391 -12.73 -10.66 3.58
N TRP A 392 -11.60 -10.46 2.91
CA TRP A 392 -11.49 -10.54 1.45
C TRP A 392 -11.89 -11.93 0.92
N ASP A 393 -11.33 -12.97 1.52
CA ASP A 393 -11.49 -14.35 1.07
C ASP A 393 -12.86 -14.95 1.44
N ASN A 394 -13.43 -14.56 2.59
CA ASN A 394 -14.57 -15.28 3.19
C ASN A 394 -15.77 -14.39 3.56
N LYS A 395 -15.61 -13.07 3.60
CA LYS A 395 -16.66 -12.11 4.01
C LYS A 395 -16.62 -10.81 3.19
N ARG A 396 -16.41 -10.94 1.87
CA ARG A 396 -16.17 -9.81 0.95
C ARG A 396 -17.26 -8.74 1.01
N SER A 397 -18.51 -9.14 1.25
CA SER A 397 -19.64 -8.24 1.44
C SER A 397 -19.43 -7.21 2.56
N LEU A 398 -18.73 -7.55 3.64
CA LEU A 398 -18.41 -6.57 4.69
C LEU A 398 -17.40 -5.52 4.21
N LEU A 399 -16.39 -5.91 3.41
CA LEU A 399 -15.46 -4.96 2.81
C LEU A 399 -16.17 -4.08 1.77
N GLU A 400 -17.03 -4.65 0.94
CA GLU A 400 -17.85 -3.89 -0.02
C GLU A 400 -18.72 -2.84 0.68
N MET A 401 -19.35 -3.19 1.82
CA MET A 401 -20.08 -2.22 2.64
C MET A 401 -19.17 -1.06 3.06
N THR A 402 -17.91 -1.33 3.43
CA THR A 402 -16.96 -0.28 3.81
C THR A 402 -16.47 0.58 2.65
N ALA A 403 -16.62 0.12 1.40
CA ALA A 403 -16.25 0.86 0.19
C ALA A 403 -17.34 1.87 -0.25
N MET A 404 -18.59 1.65 0.17
CA MET A 404 -19.73 2.48 -0.23
C MET A 404 -19.55 3.93 0.22
N ARG A 405 -19.81 4.90 -0.66
CA ARG A 405 -19.74 6.34 -0.33
C ARG A 405 -20.75 6.75 0.75
N SER A 406 -21.93 6.14 0.70
CA SER A 406 -23.02 6.38 1.64
C SER A 406 -24.06 5.27 1.56
N HIS A 407 -24.80 5.09 2.64
CA HIS A 407 -26.02 4.28 2.67
C HIS A 407 -27.09 5.04 3.46
N LYS A 408 -28.23 5.33 2.82
CA LYS A 408 -29.28 6.23 3.37
C LYS A 408 -28.67 7.56 3.84
N THR A 409 -28.79 7.88 5.13
CA THR A 409 -28.27 9.11 5.74
C THR A 409 -26.82 8.98 6.20
N TRP A 410 -26.28 7.76 6.29
CA TRP A 410 -24.91 7.52 6.76
C TRP A 410 -23.91 7.71 5.63
N ARG A 411 -22.94 8.59 5.87
CA ARG A 411 -21.84 8.88 4.96
C ARG A 411 -20.59 8.16 5.42
N ASN A 412 -19.79 7.73 4.45
CA ASN A 412 -18.51 7.11 4.70
C ASN A 412 -17.49 8.17 5.11
N ILE A 413 -16.91 8.02 6.30
CA ILE A 413 -15.87 8.92 6.82
C ILE A 413 -14.46 8.54 6.37
N HIS A 414 -14.32 7.44 5.64
CA HIS A 414 -13.03 6.98 5.15
C HIS A 414 -12.49 7.98 4.10
N PRO A 415 -11.24 8.49 4.24
CA PRO A 415 -10.72 9.57 3.41
C PRO A 415 -10.61 9.22 1.92
N PHE A 416 -10.58 7.92 1.60
CA PHE A 416 -10.47 7.41 0.24
C PHE A 416 -11.79 6.92 -0.37
N ALA A 417 -12.93 7.07 0.33
CA ALA A 417 -14.22 6.56 -0.15
C ALA A 417 -14.68 7.15 -1.50
N SER A 418 -14.16 8.32 -1.89
CA SER A 418 -14.44 8.95 -3.18
C SER A 418 -13.55 8.44 -4.32
N LYS A 419 -12.50 7.66 -4.04
CA LYS A 419 -11.55 7.20 -5.04
C LYS A 419 -12.05 5.92 -5.71
N ASN A 420 -12.05 5.87 -7.04
CA ASN A 420 -12.58 4.72 -7.78
C ASN A 420 -11.78 3.43 -7.54
N SER A 421 -10.48 3.55 -7.22
CA SER A 421 -9.62 2.40 -6.93
C SER A 421 -9.74 1.89 -5.49
N PHE A 422 -10.58 2.51 -4.65
CA PHE A 422 -10.75 2.12 -3.24
C PHE A 422 -11.82 1.02 -3.12
N GLU A 423 -11.45 -0.11 -2.53
CA GLU A 423 -12.28 -1.32 -2.47
C GLU A 423 -12.76 -1.66 -1.05
N GLY A 424 -12.46 -0.81 -0.07
CA GLY A 424 -12.92 -0.97 1.31
C GLY A 424 -11.84 -0.65 2.33
N GLY A 425 -12.24 -0.44 3.58
CA GLY A 425 -11.33 -0.05 4.64
C GLY A 425 -12.03 0.56 5.85
N LYS A 426 -11.28 0.80 6.91
CA LYS A 426 -11.78 1.43 8.13
C LYS A 426 -10.76 2.40 8.69
N THR A 427 -11.23 3.49 9.27
CA THR A 427 -10.43 4.45 10.04
C THR A 427 -10.80 4.41 11.52
N GLY A 428 -9.87 4.83 12.36
CA GLY A 428 -10.07 5.03 13.79
C GLY A 428 -9.21 6.15 14.37
N PHE A 429 -9.68 6.71 15.49
CA PHE A 429 -8.92 7.67 16.27
C PHE A 429 -9.37 7.62 17.73
N ILE A 430 -8.41 7.47 18.63
CA ILE A 430 -8.48 7.86 20.05
C ILE A 430 -7.11 8.45 20.42
N PRO A 431 -7.00 9.29 21.47
CA PRO A 431 -5.73 9.92 21.84
C PRO A 431 -4.55 8.94 21.97
N GLU A 432 -4.78 7.77 22.57
CA GLU A 432 -3.79 6.73 22.84
C GLU A 432 -3.36 5.99 21.55
N ALA A 433 -4.29 5.80 20.61
CA ALA A 433 -4.02 5.15 19.34
C ALA A 433 -3.45 6.09 18.28
N LYS A 434 -3.59 7.41 18.47
CA LYS A 434 -3.58 8.41 17.39
C LYS A 434 -4.51 7.97 16.25
N LYS A 435 -4.22 8.34 15.00
CA LYS A 435 -5.02 7.94 13.84
C LYS A 435 -4.59 6.56 13.35
N THR A 436 -5.57 5.70 13.07
CA THR A 436 -5.37 4.34 12.54
C THR A 436 -6.21 4.15 11.28
N ILE A 437 -5.71 3.37 10.33
CA ILE A 437 -6.42 3.05 9.09
C ILE A 437 -6.04 1.67 8.56
N VAL A 438 -7.00 1.04 7.90
CA VAL A 438 -6.74 0.03 6.88
C VAL A 438 -7.48 0.41 5.62
N SER A 439 -6.83 0.29 4.47
CA SER A 439 -7.39 0.62 3.16
C SER A 439 -7.02 -0.44 2.13
N VAL A 440 -8.00 -0.91 1.37
CA VAL A 440 -7.83 -1.85 0.26
C VAL A 440 -7.96 -1.07 -1.04
N PHE A 441 -7.02 -1.29 -1.95
CA PHE A 441 -7.02 -0.67 -3.26
C PHE A 441 -6.80 -1.70 -4.35
N SER A 442 -7.51 -1.48 -5.47
CA SER A 442 -7.13 -2.04 -6.75
C SER A 442 -5.94 -1.22 -7.30
N VAL A 443 -4.85 -1.92 -7.62
CA VAL A 443 -3.59 -1.34 -8.11
C VAL A 443 -3.15 -2.07 -9.38
N PRO A 444 -2.94 -1.36 -10.51
CA PRO A 444 -2.42 -1.96 -11.73
C PRO A 444 -0.90 -2.13 -11.66
N PHE A 445 -0.41 -3.33 -12.00
CA PHE A 445 1.01 -3.74 -12.01
C PHE A 445 1.50 -4.12 -13.43
N GLY A 446 0.99 -3.46 -14.46
CA GLY A 446 1.31 -3.72 -15.88
C GLY A 446 0.06 -3.79 -16.75
N GLU A 447 0.23 -4.21 -18.01
CA GLU A 447 -0.82 -4.19 -19.05
C GLU A 447 -1.95 -5.21 -18.80
N PHE A 448 -1.72 -6.24 -17.96
CA PHE A 448 -2.67 -7.36 -17.77
C PHE A 448 -2.95 -7.77 -16.31
N ALA A 449 -2.47 -7.03 -15.30
CA ALA A 449 -2.61 -7.44 -13.90
C ALA A 449 -3.04 -6.28 -13.00
N GLU A 450 -4.32 -6.30 -12.61
CA GLU A 450 -4.85 -5.53 -11.49
C GLU A 450 -4.75 -6.40 -10.22
N ARG A 451 -4.22 -5.83 -9.13
CA ARG A 451 -3.99 -6.55 -7.86
C ARG A 451 -4.65 -5.81 -6.70
N HIS A 452 -5.09 -6.56 -5.70
CA HIS A 452 -5.84 -6.06 -4.56
C HIS A 452 -4.93 -5.91 -3.34
N ILE A 453 -4.54 -4.67 -3.06
CA ILE A 453 -3.48 -4.33 -2.10
C ILE A 453 -4.10 -3.71 -0.85
N ALA A 454 -3.83 -4.30 0.31
CA ALA A 454 -4.21 -3.74 1.60
C ALA A 454 -3.03 -2.99 2.24
N ILE A 455 -3.31 -1.80 2.73
CA ILE A 455 -2.39 -0.89 3.43
C ILE A 455 -2.94 -0.67 4.83
N VAL A 456 -2.19 -1.07 5.84
CA VAL A 456 -2.49 -0.84 7.27
C VAL A 456 -1.52 0.19 7.81
N VAL A 457 -2.00 1.22 8.51
CA VAL A 457 -1.17 2.20 9.22
C VAL A 457 -1.76 2.47 10.60
N LEU A 458 -0.95 2.34 11.64
CA LEU A 458 -1.29 2.53 13.04
C LEU A 458 -0.46 3.67 13.63
N GLY A 459 -1.06 4.52 14.46
CA GLY A 459 -0.33 5.58 15.16
C GLY A 459 0.09 6.77 14.31
N SER A 460 -0.63 7.08 13.23
CA SER A 460 -0.25 8.13 12.27
C SER A 460 -0.70 9.52 12.68
N ASP A 461 0.11 10.53 12.32
CA ASP A 461 -0.26 11.94 12.42
C ASP A 461 -1.01 12.41 11.15
N ASN A 462 -0.73 11.79 9.99
CA ASN A 462 -1.36 12.09 8.69
C ASN A 462 -1.65 10.82 7.86
N LEU A 463 -2.81 10.20 8.10
CA LEU A 463 -3.23 8.96 7.42
C LEU A 463 -3.27 9.08 5.89
N GLN A 464 -3.78 10.20 5.37
CA GLN A 464 -3.97 10.34 3.93
C GLN A 464 -2.62 10.38 3.20
N SER A 465 -1.66 11.12 3.75
CA SER A 465 -0.29 11.18 3.23
C SER A 465 0.42 9.83 3.35
N ASP A 466 0.37 9.19 4.52
CA ASP A 466 1.08 7.93 4.75
C ASP A 466 0.58 6.82 3.83
N VAL A 467 -0.74 6.68 3.68
CA VAL A 467 -1.35 5.66 2.82
C VAL A 467 -1.06 5.91 1.33
N GLU A 468 -1.16 7.16 0.84
CA GLU A 468 -0.87 7.45 -0.57
C GLU A 468 0.61 7.26 -0.89
N ARG A 469 1.53 7.64 0.01
CA ARG A 469 2.96 7.40 -0.17
C ARG A 469 3.26 5.91 -0.30
N LEU A 470 2.73 5.09 0.60
CA LEU A 470 2.91 3.64 0.55
C LEU A 470 2.29 3.01 -0.70
N ARG A 471 1.09 3.45 -1.10
CA ARG A 471 0.40 2.94 -2.29
C ARG A 471 1.16 3.28 -3.57
N LEU A 472 1.62 4.52 -3.70
CA LEU A 472 2.38 4.98 -4.86
C LEU A 472 3.74 4.30 -4.91
N TRP A 473 4.42 4.18 -3.76
CA TRP A 473 5.69 3.49 -3.66
C TRP A 473 5.56 2.03 -4.12
N VAL A 474 4.56 1.27 -3.64
CA VAL A 474 4.33 -0.10 -4.12
C VAL A 474 4.07 -0.15 -5.64
N LYS A 475 3.23 0.75 -6.16
CA LYS A 475 2.96 0.82 -7.62
C LYS A 475 4.23 1.12 -8.43
N GLN A 476 5.10 1.99 -7.90
CA GLN A 476 6.32 2.43 -8.56
C GLN A 476 7.46 1.42 -8.47
N ASN A 477 7.45 0.51 -7.50
CA ASN A 477 8.62 -0.32 -7.20
C ASN A 477 8.50 -1.76 -7.65
N PHE A 478 7.30 -2.23 -7.99
CA PHE A 478 7.06 -3.62 -8.31
C PHE A 478 6.30 -3.75 -9.64
N SER A 479 6.57 -4.83 -10.35
CA SER A 479 5.79 -5.32 -11.50
C SER A 479 5.32 -6.76 -11.22
N TYR A 480 4.28 -7.22 -11.90
CA TYR A 480 3.71 -8.56 -11.73
C TYR A 480 3.68 -9.32 -13.05
N GLY A 481 4.36 -10.48 -13.14
CA GLY A 481 4.52 -11.21 -14.41
C GLY A 481 5.08 -12.64 -14.28
N LEU A 482 5.29 -13.31 -15.44
CA LEU A 482 5.83 -14.67 -15.57
C LEU A 482 7.36 -14.70 -15.46
N GLU A 483 7.91 -15.67 -14.72
CA GLU A 483 9.35 -15.80 -14.42
C GLU A 483 10.23 -16.18 -15.64
N SER A 484 9.67 -16.80 -16.69
CA SER A 484 10.40 -17.47 -17.78
C SER A 484 10.89 -16.58 -18.95
N SER A 485 10.56 -15.29 -18.97
CA SER A 485 10.91 -14.36 -20.07
C SER A 485 12.19 -13.52 -19.85
N LEU A 486 13.02 -13.89 -18.88
CA LEU A 486 14.07 -13.01 -18.34
C LEU A 486 15.45 -13.71 -18.38
N GLU A 487 16.22 -13.51 -19.46
CA GLU A 487 17.61 -13.97 -19.54
C GLU A 487 18.49 -13.27 -18.49
N SER A 488 19.15 -14.08 -17.66
CA SER A 488 20.08 -13.68 -16.62
C SER A 488 21.39 -13.13 -17.20
N GLN A 489 21.54 -11.80 -17.31
CA GLN A 489 22.86 -11.20 -17.53
C GLN A 489 23.63 -11.04 -16.20
N GLN A 490 24.39 -12.08 -15.85
CA GLN A 490 25.41 -12.03 -14.78
C GLN A 490 26.73 -11.41 -15.28
N VAL A 491 26.86 -10.09 -15.24
CA VAL A 491 28.15 -9.37 -15.13
C VAL A 491 28.61 -9.28 -13.66
N GLU A 492 29.77 -9.86 -13.32
CA GLU A 492 30.44 -9.72 -12.00
C GLU A 492 31.30 -8.45 -11.93
N TYR A 493 31.36 -7.79 -10.76
CA TYR A 493 32.33 -6.74 -10.43
C TYR A 493 32.97 -7.04 -9.06
N THR A 494 34.21 -6.60 -8.86
CA THR A 494 35.07 -6.99 -7.72
C THR A 494 35.13 -5.93 -6.61
N ALA A 495 35.57 -6.33 -5.41
CA ALA A 495 35.52 -5.56 -4.17
C ALA A 495 36.37 -4.27 -4.13
N GLU A 496 37.16 -3.96 -5.17
CA GLU A 496 37.85 -2.66 -5.29
C GLU A 496 36.89 -1.51 -5.59
N ASP A 497 35.67 -1.78 -6.07
CA ASP A 497 34.64 -0.77 -6.36
C ASP A 497 33.85 -0.28 -5.12
N LEU A 498 34.06 -0.89 -3.95
CA LEU A 498 33.29 -0.64 -2.71
C LEU A 498 33.84 0.52 -1.84
N GLN A 499 34.84 1.26 -2.31
CA GLN A 499 35.39 2.43 -1.60
C GLN A 499 34.80 3.78 -2.04
N ASP A 500 33.86 3.83 -2.98
CA ASP A 500 33.40 5.09 -3.57
C ASP A 500 32.00 5.51 -3.11
N SER A 501 31.82 5.70 -1.80
CA SER A 501 30.71 6.49 -1.23
C SER A 501 30.90 8.00 -1.44
N SER A 502 31.65 8.37 -2.48
CA SER A 502 31.93 9.71 -2.99
C SER A 502 31.52 9.88 -4.48
N ARG A 503 30.66 9.02 -5.02
CA ARG A 503 30.27 9.14 -6.44
C ARG A 503 29.27 10.26 -6.71
N SER A 504 29.55 10.94 -7.81
CA SER A 504 28.82 12.05 -8.39
C SER A 504 27.39 11.68 -8.80
N LEU A 505 26.41 12.51 -8.44
CA LEU A 505 25.06 12.54 -9.00
C LEU A 505 25.13 13.07 -10.44
N SER A 506 24.47 12.42 -11.39
CA SER A 506 24.41 12.85 -12.79
C SER A 506 22.98 13.13 -13.24
N MET A 507 22.79 14.25 -13.93
CA MET A 507 21.52 14.61 -14.57
C MET A 507 21.76 14.91 -16.04
N LEU A 508 20.83 14.50 -16.90
CA LEU A 508 20.89 14.78 -18.34
C LEU A 508 19.69 15.62 -18.73
N PHE A 509 19.96 16.74 -19.42
CA PHE A 509 18.93 17.64 -19.93
C PHE A 509 18.93 17.61 -21.44
N THR A 510 17.78 17.48 -22.06
CA THR A 510 17.61 17.50 -23.51
C THR A 510 16.76 18.69 -23.95
N GLY A 511 16.76 18.95 -25.25
CA GLY A 511 15.95 19.97 -25.91
C GLY A 511 14.46 19.66 -26.04
N ASP A 512 13.82 20.36 -26.98
CA ASP A 512 12.38 20.27 -27.27
C ASP A 512 12.00 18.94 -27.93
N ILE A 513 10.91 18.33 -27.44
CA ILE A 513 10.32 17.11 -28.00
C ILE A 513 8.92 17.41 -28.53
N MET A 514 8.75 17.30 -29.86
CA MET A 514 7.49 17.44 -30.59
C MET A 514 7.28 16.22 -31.50
N MET A 515 6.59 15.20 -30.99
CA MET A 515 6.33 13.93 -31.68
C MET A 515 4.98 13.92 -32.44
N ASN A 516 4.71 14.99 -33.17
CA ASN A 516 3.54 15.13 -34.03
C ASN A 516 3.99 15.51 -35.46
N ARG A 517 3.04 15.74 -36.38
CA ARG A 517 3.32 16.23 -37.75
C ARG A 517 4.35 15.35 -38.48
N GLY A 518 5.49 15.91 -38.88
CA GLY A 518 6.52 15.19 -39.63
C GLY A 518 7.14 14.03 -38.85
N VAL A 519 7.28 14.14 -37.53
CA VAL A 519 7.84 13.09 -36.67
C VAL A 519 6.89 11.88 -36.63
N GLU A 520 5.61 12.11 -36.43
CA GLU A 520 4.58 11.07 -36.45
C GLU A 520 4.52 10.36 -37.82
N GLN A 521 4.62 11.12 -38.92
CA GLN A 521 4.66 10.54 -40.26
C GLN A 521 5.86 9.60 -40.47
N VAL A 522 7.06 9.95 -39.97
CA VAL A 522 8.23 9.08 -40.11
C VAL A 522 8.17 7.86 -39.20
N ILE A 523 7.54 7.96 -38.01
CA ILE A 523 7.27 6.79 -37.15
C ILE A 523 6.40 5.77 -37.89
N HIS A 524 5.27 6.20 -38.46
CA HIS A 524 4.40 5.30 -39.21
C HIS A 524 5.08 4.73 -40.45
N LYS A 525 5.78 5.58 -41.21
CA LYS A 525 6.33 5.19 -42.51
C LYS A 525 7.64 4.39 -42.43
N TYR A 526 8.55 4.79 -41.56
CA TYR A 526 9.90 4.24 -41.47
C TYR A 526 10.14 3.46 -40.17
N GLY A 527 9.46 3.84 -39.09
CA GLY A 527 9.46 3.11 -37.82
C GLY A 527 8.48 1.92 -37.76
N ASN A 528 7.63 1.73 -38.78
CA ASN A 528 6.61 0.66 -38.79
C ASN A 528 5.72 0.69 -37.53
N ASP A 529 5.22 1.88 -37.21
CA ASP A 529 4.40 2.17 -36.02
C ASP A 529 5.12 1.99 -34.68
N ASP A 530 6.44 1.77 -34.68
CA ASP A 530 7.25 1.76 -33.45
C ASP A 530 7.53 3.19 -32.98
N TRP A 531 6.84 3.61 -31.92
CA TRP A 531 6.99 4.94 -31.33
C TRP A 531 8.36 5.15 -30.68
N MET A 532 9.15 4.10 -30.42
CA MET A 532 10.54 4.21 -29.98
C MET A 532 11.50 4.64 -31.11
N PHE A 533 11.05 4.61 -32.36
CA PHE A 533 11.87 4.90 -33.53
C PHE A 533 12.68 6.21 -33.42
N PRO A 534 12.15 7.34 -32.91
CA PRO A 534 12.93 8.57 -32.75
C PRO A 534 14.11 8.44 -31.78
N PHE A 535 14.09 7.52 -30.82
CA PHE A 535 15.08 7.45 -29.74
C PHE A 535 16.13 6.34 -29.91
N LEU A 536 16.13 5.61 -31.03
CA LEU A 536 16.98 4.44 -31.24
C LEU A 536 18.49 4.72 -31.05
N TYR A 537 18.96 5.92 -31.39
CA TYR A 537 20.39 6.29 -31.29
C TYR A 537 20.77 6.96 -29.97
N THR A 538 19.80 7.30 -29.12
CA THR A 538 20.04 8.08 -27.89
C THR A 538 19.58 7.38 -26.63
N ARG A 539 18.74 6.33 -26.73
CA ARG A 539 18.21 5.58 -25.59
C ARG A 539 19.27 5.20 -24.55
N ASP A 540 20.41 4.69 -25.01
CA ASP A 540 21.49 4.25 -24.11
C ASP A 540 22.12 5.41 -23.33
N VAL A 541 22.18 6.60 -23.93
CA VAL A 541 22.68 7.81 -23.29
C VAL A 541 21.64 8.40 -22.34
N LEU A 542 20.38 8.42 -22.76
CA LEU A 542 19.25 8.88 -21.96
C LEU A 542 19.08 8.04 -20.68
N ALA A 543 19.30 6.72 -20.76
CA ALA A 543 19.20 5.82 -19.62
C ALA A 543 20.44 5.83 -18.69
N ASN A 544 21.50 6.57 -19.02
CA ASN A 544 22.78 6.55 -18.27
C ASN A 544 22.89 7.64 -17.18
N ALA A 545 21.92 8.55 -17.08
CA ALA A 545 21.88 9.55 -16.02
C ALA A 545 21.00 9.09 -14.84
N ASP A 546 21.22 9.65 -13.65
CA ASP A 546 20.34 9.37 -12.52
C ASP A 546 18.97 10.09 -12.66
N ILE A 547 18.91 11.20 -13.41
CA ILE A 547 17.65 11.86 -13.82
C ILE A 547 17.81 12.44 -15.23
N THR A 548 16.90 12.12 -16.14
CA THR A 548 16.83 12.67 -17.49
C THR A 548 15.59 13.54 -17.69
N PHE A 549 15.79 14.75 -18.21
CA PHE A 549 14.77 15.80 -18.34
C PHE A 549 14.64 16.30 -19.79
N ALA A 550 13.41 16.56 -20.24
CA ALA A 550 13.13 17.22 -21.52
C ALA A 550 12.05 18.32 -21.42
N ASN A 551 11.94 19.18 -22.43
CA ASN A 551 10.76 20.03 -22.62
C ASN A 551 9.76 19.37 -23.58
N LEU A 552 8.49 19.31 -23.18
CA LEU A 552 7.43 18.70 -23.98
C LEU A 552 6.68 19.79 -24.76
N GLU A 553 6.84 19.79 -26.08
CA GLU A 553 6.31 20.83 -26.97
C GLU A 553 4.87 20.52 -27.41
N GLY A 554 3.96 20.50 -26.44
CA GLY A 554 2.52 20.34 -26.66
C GLY A 554 1.89 19.17 -25.92
N PRO A 555 0.55 19.03 -26.00
CA PRO A 555 -0.18 18.00 -25.29
C PRO A 555 0.00 16.60 -25.93
N VAL A 556 0.05 15.58 -25.07
CA VAL A 556 0.01 14.15 -25.42
C VAL A 556 -1.40 13.65 -25.12
N SER A 557 -2.27 13.64 -26.11
CA SER A 557 -3.69 13.35 -25.90
C SER A 557 -4.42 13.03 -27.21
N ASP A 558 -5.50 12.27 -27.12
CA ASP A 558 -6.51 12.07 -28.16
C ASP A 558 -7.77 12.91 -27.92
N LYS A 559 -7.82 13.70 -26.84
CA LYS A 559 -8.94 14.54 -26.41
C LYS A 559 -8.74 16.01 -26.79
N GLY A 560 -9.71 16.82 -26.36
CA GLY A 560 -9.66 18.27 -26.49
C GLY A 560 -10.15 18.81 -27.83
N THR A 561 -10.17 20.13 -27.92
CA THR A 561 -10.62 20.85 -29.13
C THR A 561 -9.50 21.76 -29.59
N ASN A 562 -9.12 21.65 -30.86
CA ASN A 562 -8.12 22.52 -31.47
C ASN A 562 -8.58 24.00 -31.34
N VAL A 563 -7.75 24.82 -30.70
CA VAL A 563 -8.05 26.24 -30.42
C VAL A 563 -7.78 27.16 -31.62
N GLY A 564 -7.27 26.62 -32.74
CA GLY A 564 -7.19 27.29 -34.04
C GLY A 564 -5.89 28.04 -34.31
N SER A 565 -4.77 27.64 -33.71
CA SER A 565 -3.44 28.19 -34.05
C SER A 565 -2.93 27.62 -35.37
N ALA A 566 -2.14 28.42 -36.13
CA ALA A 566 -1.48 27.98 -37.35
C ALA A 566 -0.55 26.77 -37.14
N TYR A 567 -0.04 26.60 -35.91
CA TYR A 567 0.80 25.49 -35.48
C TYR A 567 0.19 24.91 -34.20
N SER A 568 -0.79 24.03 -34.35
CA SER A 568 -1.46 23.38 -33.21
C SER A 568 -0.97 21.95 -33.06
N PHE A 569 -0.25 21.63 -31.99
CA PHE A 569 0.33 20.31 -31.75
C PHE A 569 -0.57 19.46 -30.86
N ARG A 570 -0.70 18.18 -31.19
CA ARG A 570 -1.28 17.16 -30.31
C ARG A 570 -0.67 15.82 -30.64
N MET A 571 0.23 15.40 -29.76
CA MET A 571 0.95 14.14 -29.88
C MET A 571 0.05 12.96 -29.54
N ASP A 572 0.32 11.83 -30.21
CA ASP A 572 -0.38 10.58 -29.93
C ASP A 572 -0.18 10.16 -28.47
N PRO A 573 -1.22 9.63 -27.80
CA PRO A 573 -1.11 9.09 -26.44
C PRO A 573 0.07 8.17 -26.14
N GLN A 574 0.56 7.40 -27.11
CA GLN A 574 1.69 6.47 -26.96
C GLN A 574 3.00 7.18 -26.63
N VAL A 575 3.11 8.47 -26.95
CA VAL A 575 4.29 9.28 -26.63
C VAL A 575 4.59 9.28 -25.13
N ALA A 576 3.58 9.26 -24.26
CA ALA A 576 3.80 9.24 -22.81
C ALA A 576 4.59 8.01 -22.35
N SER A 577 4.18 6.81 -22.79
CA SER A 577 4.89 5.56 -22.48
C SER A 577 6.24 5.46 -23.20
N THR A 578 6.32 6.03 -24.41
CA THR A 578 7.55 6.07 -25.21
C THR A 578 8.64 6.88 -24.50
N LEU A 579 8.29 8.03 -23.92
CA LEU A 579 9.24 8.85 -23.15
C LEU A 579 9.83 8.07 -21.97
N ALA A 580 8.99 7.34 -21.21
CA ALA A 580 9.48 6.48 -20.13
C ALA A 580 10.44 5.39 -20.65
N LEU A 581 10.08 4.71 -21.74
CA LEU A 581 10.91 3.64 -22.33
C LEU A 581 12.22 4.17 -22.93
N ALA A 582 12.23 5.41 -23.41
CA ALA A 582 13.41 6.11 -23.90
C ALA A 582 14.37 6.52 -22.79
N GLY A 583 13.92 6.53 -21.52
CA GLY A 583 14.73 6.88 -20.37
C GLY A 583 14.49 8.29 -19.83
N PHE A 584 13.37 8.93 -20.15
CA PHE A 584 13.00 10.22 -19.54
C PHE A 584 12.27 10.02 -18.21
N ASP A 585 12.78 10.66 -17.17
CA ASP A 585 12.19 10.63 -15.82
C ASP A 585 11.21 11.79 -15.60
N ILE A 586 11.46 12.94 -16.23
CA ILE A 586 10.68 14.16 -16.04
C ILE A 586 10.60 15.03 -17.29
N VAL A 587 9.47 15.69 -17.50
CA VAL A 587 9.31 16.69 -18.57
C VAL A 587 8.78 18.04 -18.07
N SER A 588 9.12 19.13 -18.76
CA SER A 588 8.43 20.41 -18.58
C SER A 588 7.08 20.39 -19.30
N LEU A 589 6.02 20.83 -18.61
CA LEU A 589 4.74 21.18 -19.22
C LEU A 589 4.52 22.69 -19.32
N ALA A 590 5.43 23.51 -18.78
CA ALA A 590 5.34 24.95 -18.88
C ALA A 590 5.79 25.39 -20.28
N ASN A 591 4.86 25.32 -21.21
CA ASN A 591 5.11 25.41 -22.64
C ASN A 591 3.96 26.13 -23.36
N ASN A 592 4.27 26.87 -24.41
CA ASN A 592 3.29 27.65 -25.16
C ASN A 592 2.32 26.81 -26.01
N HIS A 593 2.72 25.62 -26.43
CA HIS A 593 1.88 24.70 -27.20
C HIS A 593 0.99 23.82 -26.32
N MET A 594 1.14 23.88 -24.99
CA MET A 594 0.40 23.02 -24.06
C MET A 594 -1.13 23.24 -24.10
N GLY A 595 -1.57 24.40 -24.59
CA GLY A 595 -2.98 24.77 -24.74
C GLY A 595 -3.59 24.53 -26.13
N ASP A 596 -2.84 24.01 -27.10
CA ASP A 596 -3.26 23.96 -28.51
C ASP A 596 -4.56 23.17 -28.73
N TRP A 597 -4.83 22.19 -27.87
CA TRP A 597 -6.04 21.38 -27.88
C TRP A 597 -6.90 21.53 -26.63
N SER A 598 -6.95 22.76 -26.09
CA SER A 598 -7.69 23.12 -24.88
C SER A 598 -7.14 22.51 -23.58
N ARG A 599 -7.68 22.95 -22.45
CA ARG A 599 -7.32 22.42 -21.12
C ARG A 599 -7.67 20.93 -20.97
N ASP A 600 -8.62 20.41 -21.75
CA ASP A 600 -8.98 19.00 -21.69
C ASP A 600 -7.81 18.11 -22.15
N ALA A 601 -7.11 18.51 -23.22
CA ALA A 601 -5.93 17.80 -23.71
C ALA A 601 -4.75 17.94 -22.74
N PHE A 602 -4.57 19.12 -22.13
CA PHE A 602 -3.56 19.35 -21.09
C PHE A 602 -3.78 18.46 -19.86
N GLU A 603 -5.00 18.42 -19.33
CA GLU A 603 -5.35 17.58 -18.18
C GLU A 603 -5.19 16.09 -18.49
N ASP A 604 -5.55 15.69 -19.70
CA ASP A 604 -5.34 14.31 -20.17
C ASP A 604 -3.85 13.98 -20.32
N THR A 605 -3.03 14.92 -20.78
CA THR A 605 -1.56 14.81 -20.84
C THR A 605 -0.97 14.53 -19.47
N MET A 606 -1.34 15.33 -18.45
CA MET A 606 -0.88 15.11 -17.07
C MET A 606 -1.25 13.72 -16.55
N ARG A 607 -2.47 13.25 -16.81
CA ARG A 607 -2.90 11.89 -16.41
C ARG A 607 -2.09 10.81 -17.14
N ARG A 608 -1.81 10.98 -18.43
CA ARG A 608 -1.06 10.01 -19.25
C ARG A 608 0.41 9.92 -18.85
N LEU A 609 1.09 11.04 -18.63
CA LEU A 609 2.45 11.07 -18.12
C LEU A 609 2.55 10.39 -16.74
N GLN A 610 1.62 10.72 -15.83
CA GLN A 610 1.56 10.07 -14.52
C GLN A 610 1.28 8.56 -14.61
N HIS A 611 0.47 8.13 -15.59
CA HIS A 611 0.23 6.71 -15.84
C HIS A 611 1.45 5.99 -16.43
N ALA A 612 2.21 6.67 -17.29
CA ALA A 612 3.43 6.16 -17.93
C ALA A 612 4.66 6.15 -16.99
N GLY A 613 4.59 6.81 -15.83
CA GLY A 613 5.70 6.91 -14.89
C GLY A 613 6.67 8.06 -15.18
N VAL A 614 6.32 8.97 -16.10
CA VAL A 614 7.09 10.19 -16.38
C VAL A 614 6.56 11.33 -15.51
N ALA A 615 7.42 11.88 -14.66
CA ALA A 615 7.07 13.03 -13.84
C ALA A 615 6.98 14.31 -14.70
N TYR A 616 6.41 15.37 -14.15
CA TYR A 616 6.36 16.66 -14.85
C TYR A 616 6.52 17.84 -13.91
N ALA A 617 6.94 18.99 -14.46
CA ALA A 617 7.03 20.26 -13.75
C ALA A 617 6.33 21.39 -14.53
N GLY A 618 5.92 22.44 -13.81
CA GLY A 618 5.36 23.66 -14.42
C GLY A 618 3.94 23.56 -14.95
N GLY A 619 3.27 22.43 -14.74
CA GLY A 619 1.83 22.23 -14.98
C GLY A 619 1.16 21.65 -13.73
N GLY A 620 -0.11 22.00 -13.48
CA GLY A 620 -0.84 21.48 -12.32
C GLY A 620 -2.35 21.62 -12.44
N TRP A 621 -3.09 20.97 -11.52
CA TRP A 621 -4.55 21.07 -11.45
C TRP A 621 -5.03 22.41 -10.85
N ASN A 622 -4.10 23.19 -10.31
CA ASN A 622 -4.27 24.53 -9.78
C ASN A 622 -2.91 25.23 -9.68
N GLU A 623 -2.91 26.53 -9.33
CA GLU A 623 -1.69 27.34 -9.18
C GLU A 623 -0.71 26.81 -8.14
N LYS A 624 -1.20 26.21 -7.04
CA LYS A 624 -0.30 25.68 -6.02
C LYS A 624 0.52 24.51 -6.56
N GLU A 625 -0.12 23.62 -7.30
CA GLU A 625 0.53 22.44 -7.88
C GLU A 625 1.49 22.79 -9.02
N SER A 626 1.12 23.74 -9.90
CA SER A 626 2.01 24.15 -10.99
C SER A 626 3.30 24.83 -10.49
N LEU A 627 3.28 25.35 -9.26
CA LEU A 627 4.40 26.00 -8.58
C LEU A 627 5.05 25.15 -7.47
N GLU A 628 4.57 23.92 -7.25
CA GLU A 628 5.21 22.99 -6.33
C GLU A 628 6.36 22.28 -7.07
N PRO A 629 7.59 22.25 -6.52
CA PRO A 629 8.68 21.54 -7.18
C PRO A 629 8.37 20.04 -7.21
N THR A 630 8.60 19.42 -8.36
CA THR A 630 8.63 17.96 -8.46
C THR A 630 9.96 17.47 -7.90
N VAL A 631 9.92 16.62 -6.87
CA VAL A 631 11.11 16.24 -6.08
C VAL A 631 11.45 14.77 -6.27
N PHE A 632 12.73 14.49 -6.51
CA PHE A 632 13.33 13.16 -6.53
C PHE A 632 14.33 13.01 -5.37
N ASP A 633 14.39 11.83 -4.76
CA ASP A 633 15.40 11.46 -3.76
C ASP A 633 16.46 10.57 -4.41
N VAL A 634 17.62 11.14 -4.77
CA VAL A 634 18.66 10.48 -5.56
C VAL A 634 20.01 10.64 -4.89
N ARG A 635 20.75 9.53 -4.70
CA ARG A 635 22.07 9.51 -4.03
C ARG A 635 22.08 10.23 -2.66
N GLY A 636 20.96 10.20 -1.93
CA GLY A 636 20.82 10.86 -0.61
C GLY A 636 20.59 12.38 -0.68
N LYS A 637 20.24 12.92 -1.85
CA LYS A 637 19.89 14.33 -2.07
C LYS A 637 18.45 14.46 -2.57
N ARG A 638 17.75 15.49 -2.11
CA ARG A 638 16.47 15.93 -2.68
C ARG A 638 16.71 16.86 -3.86
N ILE A 639 16.31 16.44 -5.04
CA ILE A 639 16.48 17.16 -6.29
C ILE A 639 15.11 17.67 -6.75
N GLY A 640 14.92 18.99 -6.79
CA GLY A 640 13.66 19.63 -7.16
C GLY A 640 13.66 20.19 -8.57
N PHE A 641 12.53 20.11 -9.25
CA PHE A 641 12.31 20.69 -10.57
C PHE A 641 11.13 21.66 -10.54
N LEU A 642 11.37 22.90 -10.94
CA LEU A 642 10.34 23.87 -11.29
C LEU A 642 10.44 24.18 -12.78
N ALA A 643 9.33 24.52 -13.42
CA ALA A 643 9.33 24.98 -14.80
C ALA A 643 8.38 26.15 -15.01
N PHE A 644 8.74 27.10 -15.87
CA PHE A 644 7.96 28.29 -16.18
C PHE A 644 7.90 28.55 -17.67
N SER A 645 6.77 29.10 -18.14
CA SER A 645 6.61 29.54 -19.53
C SER A 645 6.57 31.06 -19.57
N ASP A 646 7.56 31.69 -20.19
CA ASP A 646 7.59 33.15 -20.41
C ASP A 646 7.05 33.56 -21.79
N VAL A 647 6.80 32.56 -22.63
CA VAL A 647 6.00 32.68 -23.86
C VAL A 647 4.61 32.10 -23.55
N GLY A 648 3.57 32.61 -24.22
CA GLY A 648 2.16 32.43 -23.88
C GLY A 648 1.65 30.97 -23.83
N PRO A 649 0.35 30.71 -24.04
CA PRO A 649 -0.72 31.66 -23.85
C PRO A 649 -1.02 31.90 -22.37
N LEU A 650 -1.16 33.17 -21.98
CA LEU A 650 -1.58 33.54 -20.61
C LEU A 650 -2.96 32.97 -20.23
N TRP A 651 -3.81 32.65 -21.20
CA TRP A 651 -5.09 32.02 -20.92
C TRP A 651 -4.92 30.59 -20.40
N MET A 652 -3.76 29.94 -20.58
CA MET A 652 -3.41 28.65 -19.99
C MET A 652 -2.84 28.75 -18.57
N GLN A 653 -2.58 29.96 -18.05
CA GLN A 653 -2.06 30.14 -16.69
C GLN A 653 -2.98 29.43 -15.67
N SER A 654 -2.38 28.66 -14.77
CA SER A 654 -3.07 28.00 -13.65
C SER A 654 -3.60 29.04 -12.65
N LYS A 655 -4.73 28.74 -12.00
CA LYS A 655 -5.32 29.56 -10.91
C LYS A 655 -5.77 28.66 -9.76
N GLU A 656 -6.25 29.22 -8.66
CA GLU A 656 -6.66 28.48 -7.44
C GLU A 656 -7.57 27.27 -7.71
N ALA A 657 -8.50 27.38 -8.67
CA ALA A 657 -9.41 26.30 -9.06
C ALA A 657 -9.42 26.07 -10.59
N LEU A 658 -8.29 26.29 -11.24
CA LEU A 658 -8.14 26.11 -12.68
C LEU A 658 -6.79 25.48 -12.99
N SER A 659 -6.84 24.30 -13.63
CA SER A 659 -5.67 23.62 -14.15
C SER A 659 -4.93 24.53 -15.13
N GLY A 660 -3.62 24.39 -15.25
CA GLY A 660 -2.85 25.16 -16.22
C GLY A 660 -1.36 25.09 -16.00
N ILE A 661 -0.65 25.95 -16.72
CA ILE A 661 0.80 26.07 -16.67
C ILE A 661 1.25 27.24 -15.79
N ALA A 662 2.48 27.17 -15.29
CA ALA A 662 3.16 28.25 -14.58
C ALA A 662 3.64 29.34 -15.57
N ALA A 663 2.69 30.06 -16.17
CA ALA A 663 2.98 31.15 -17.10
C ALA A 663 3.47 32.40 -16.35
N VAL A 664 4.59 32.98 -16.78
CA VAL A 664 5.22 34.15 -16.18
C VAL A 664 4.49 35.43 -16.62
N PRO A 665 3.98 36.25 -15.68
CA PRO A 665 3.40 37.55 -16.02
C PRO A 665 4.42 38.51 -16.68
N ALA A 666 3.93 39.43 -17.51
CA ALA A 666 4.78 40.45 -18.11
C ALA A 666 5.39 41.42 -17.07
N GLY A 667 6.55 41.99 -17.40
CA GLY A 667 7.20 43.03 -16.60
C GLY A 667 7.67 42.58 -15.20
N ASN A 668 7.66 43.50 -14.23
CA ASN A 668 8.17 43.26 -12.87
C ASN A 668 7.34 42.26 -12.05
N ALA A 669 6.06 42.09 -12.39
CA ALA A 669 5.21 41.09 -11.76
C ALA A 669 5.73 39.67 -12.05
N GLY A 670 6.22 39.42 -13.28
CA GLY A 670 6.88 38.17 -13.65
C GLY A 670 8.12 37.87 -12.83
N LYS A 671 9.01 38.87 -12.67
CA LYS A 671 10.21 38.74 -11.83
C LYS A 671 9.85 38.35 -10.39
N THR A 672 8.87 39.04 -9.80
CA THR A 672 8.40 38.75 -8.43
C THR A 672 7.77 37.37 -8.32
N TYR A 673 7.03 36.93 -9.35
CA TYR A 673 6.39 35.62 -9.41
C TYR A 673 7.42 34.49 -9.42
N VAL A 674 8.45 34.60 -10.27
CA VAL A 674 9.56 33.64 -10.36
C VAL A 674 10.37 33.64 -9.06
N GLU A 675 10.83 34.80 -8.59
CA GLU A 675 11.64 34.92 -7.36
C GLU A 675 10.96 34.25 -6.16
N LYS A 676 9.68 34.57 -5.91
CA LYS A 676 8.94 33.97 -4.79
C LYS A 676 8.80 32.46 -4.92
N SER A 677 8.49 31.97 -6.12
CA SER A 677 8.28 30.54 -6.36
C SER A 677 9.58 29.75 -6.16
N VAL A 678 10.68 30.25 -6.70
CA VAL A 678 12.02 29.65 -6.55
C VAL A 678 12.47 29.68 -5.09
N LEU A 679 12.31 30.80 -4.37
CA LEU A 679 12.63 30.91 -2.94
C LEU A 679 11.85 29.92 -2.05
N GLN A 680 10.60 29.59 -2.41
CA GLN A 680 9.81 28.61 -1.67
C GLN A 680 10.21 27.17 -2.01
N ALA A 681 10.50 26.89 -3.28
CA ALA A 681 10.96 25.58 -3.71
C ALA A 681 12.34 25.24 -3.16
N ALA A 682 13.28 26.18 -3.18
CA ALA A 682 14.66 25.98 -2.71
C ALA A 682 14.74 25.58 -1.22
N LYS A 683 13.72 25.91 -0.42
CA LYS A 683 13.65 25.48 1.00
C LYS A 683 13.29 24.00 1.18
N LYS A 684 12.79 23.35 0.13
CA LYS A 684 12.24 21.99 0.19
C LYS A 684 13.20 20.95 -0.37
N VAL A 685 14.29 21.36 -1.01
CA VAL A 685 15.21 20.50 -1.76
C VAL A 685 16.65 20.92 -1.51
N ASP A 686 17.59 20.02 -1.81
CA ASP A 686 19.02 20.27 -1.62
C ASP A 686 19.62 20.85 -2.91
N ILE A 687 19.13 20.41 -4.08
CA ILE A 687 19.48 20.96 -5.40
C ILE A 687 18.18 21.31 -6.13
N LEU A 688 18.04 22.56 -6.56
CA LEU A 688 16.88 23.03 -7.33
C LEU A 688 17.27 23.30 -8.78
N ILE A 689 16.52 22.70 -9.71
CA ILE A 689 16.58 22.94 -11.14
C ILE A 689 15.37 23.77 -11.53
N VAL A 690 15.59 24.80 -12.33
CA VAL A 690 14.51 25.65 -12.88
C VAL A 690 14.58 25.62 -14.40
N SER A 691 13.51 25.13 -15.04
CA SER A 691 13.36 25.19 -16.49
C SER A 691 12.57 26.43 -16.91
N PHE A 692 12.97 27.05 -18.03
CA PHE A 692 12.21 28.12 -18.66
C PHE A 692 11.98 27.83 -20.14
N HIS A 693 10.73 27.98 -20.56
CA HIS A 693 10.37 28.08 -21.98
C HIS A 693 10.25 29.57 -22.34
N PHE A 694 11.30 30.15 -22.93
CA PHE A 694 11.50 31.61 -23.05
C PHE A 694 12.44 32.02 -24.19
N GLY A 695 12.47 33.31 -24.54
CA GLY A 695 13.34 33.83 -25.60
C GLY A 695 12.60 34.10 -26.89
N GLU A 696 13.35 34.26 -27.97
CA GLU A 696 12.82 34.52 -29.31
C GLU A 696 13.17 33.33 -30.22
N GLU A 697 12.22 32.87 -31.03
CA GLU A 697 12.44 31.75 -31.94
C GLU A 697 13.61 32.02 -32.90
N TYR A 698 14.49 31.03 -33.05
CA TYR A 698 15.62 30.96 -33.98
C TYR A 698 16.76 31.96 -33.74
N GLU A 699 16.70 32.77 -32.70
CA GLU A 699 17.83 33.60 -32.28
C GLU A 699 18.85 32.74 -31.52
N GLN A 700 20.11 32.76 -31.95
CA GLN A 700 21.19 31.95 -31.35
C GLN A 700 21.80 32.60 -30.10
N ALA A 701 21.31 33.77 -29.69
CA ALA A 701 21.85 34.53 -28.58
C ALA A 701 20.75 34.97 -27.60
N PRO A 702 20.93 34.69 -26.30
CA PRO A 702 19.88 34.98 -25.33
C PRO A 702 19.66 36.47 -25.15
N ASN A 703 18.39 36.86 -25.17
CA ASN A 703 17.95 38.22 -24.98
C ASN A 703 18.08 38.67 -23.50
N ALA A 704 17.86 39.97 -23.25
CA ALA A 704 18.02 40.53 -21.91
C ALA A 704 17.02 39.94 -20.88
N ARG A 705 15.82 39.57 -21.32
CA ARG A 705 14.78 39.00 -20.45
C ARG A 705 15.12 37.58 -20.01
N GLN A 706 15.63 36.74 -20.91
CA GLN A 706 16.14 35.40 -20.59
C GLN A 706 17.25 35.49 -19.54
N LYS A 707 18.25 36.35 -19.77
CA LYS A 707 19.37 36.59 -18.83
C LYS A 707 18.87 37.04 -17.45
N ASP A 708 17.94 37.99 -17.43
CA ASP A 708 17.37 38.50 -16.19
C ASP A 708 16.63 37.42 -15.38
N LEU A 709 15.78 36.62 -16.02
CA LEU A 709 14.99 35.58 -15.35
C LEU A 709 15.87 34.41 -14.88
N ALA A 710 16.81 33.95 -15.73
CA ALA A 710 17.69 32.85 -15.41
C ALA A 710 18.63 33.20 -14.23
N ARG A 711 19.26 34.38 -14.26
CA ARG A 711 20.11 34.84 -13.15
C ARG A 711 19.31 35.07 -11.87
N LEU A 712 18.08 35.60 -11.99
CA LEU A 712 17.18 35.74 -10.83
C LEU A 712 16.84 34.39 -10.20
N ALA A 713 16.61 33.34 -10.99
CA ALA A 713 16.38 32.00 -10.46
C ALA A 713 17.59 31.47 -9.68
N ILE A 714 18.81 31.62 -10.22
CA ILE A 714 20.04 31.27 -9.48
C ILE A 714 20.17 32.09 -8.20
N ASP A 715 19.97 33.40 -8.27
CA ASP A 715 20.01 34.30 -7.11
C ASP A 715 18.96 33.96 -6.04
N SER A 716 17.86 33.30 -6.45
CA SER A 716 16.76 32.86 -5.58
C SER A 716 16.92 31.44 -5.02
N GLY A 717 18.01 30.73 -5.38
CA GLY A 717 18.34 29.41 -4.84
C GLY A 717 18.32 28.25 -5.84
N ALA A 718 18.12 28.51 -7.13
CA ALA A 718 18.35 27.48 -8.15
C ALA A 718 19.85 27.22 -8.32
N ARG A 719 20.20 25.96 -8.63
CA ARG A 719 21.57 25.54 -8.93
C ARG A 719 21.81 25.37 -10.43
N VAL A 720 20.76 24.98 -11.15
CA VAL A 720 20.77 24.79 -12.59
C VAL A 720 19.54 25.49 -13.18
N VAL A 721 19.74 26.21 -14.28
CA VAL A 721 18.68 26.74 -15.12
C VAL A 721 18.80 26.15 -16.52
N ILE A 722 17.71 25.59 -17.04
CA ILE A 722 17.66 25.00 -18.38
C ILE A 722 16.59 25.70 -19.21
N GLY A 723 17.00 26.26 -20.34
CA GLY A 723 16.15 26.97 -21.28
C GLY A 723 15.73 26.13 -22.48
N HIS A 724 14.57 26.48 -23.01
CA HIS A 724 13.88 25.92 -24.17
C HIS A 724 13.08 27.02 -24.87
N HIS A 725 12.51 26.74 -26.05
CA HIS A 725 11.72 27.64 -26.93
C HIS A 725 12.43 28.16 -28.20
N PRO A 726 13.67 28.67 -28.17
CA PRO A 726 14.29 29.23 -29.38
C PRO A 726 14.45 28.23 -30.54
N HIS A 727 14.28 26.92 -30.30
CA HIS A 727 14.48 25.83 -31.26
C HIS A 727 15.90 25.73 -31.84
N VAL A 728 16.84 26.50 -31.30
CA VAL A 728 18.27 26.48 -31.61
C VAL A 728 19.06 26.49 -30.31
N VAL A 729 20.29 25.99 -30.33
CA VAL A 729 21.16 25.99 -29.15
C VAL A 729 21.64 27.42 -28.85
N GLU A 730 21.48 27.85 -27.60
CA GLU A 730 22.03 29.11 -27.10
C GLU A 730 23.16 28.87 -26.09
N GLY A 731 23.85 29.92 -25.67
CA GLY A 731 25.02 29.83 -24.80
C GLY A 731 24.75 29.18 -23.43
N ILE A 732 25.81 28.62 -22.84
CA ILE A 732 25.86 28.19 -21.43
C ILE A 732 26.65 29.23 -20.64
N GLU A 733 26.12 29.64 -19.49
CA GLU A 733 26.72 30.59 -18.56
C GLU A 733 26.88 29.96 -17.17
N GLU A 734 28.09 30.03 -16.60
CA GLU A 734 28.27 29.83 -15.17
C GLU A 734 28.04 31.16 -14.43
N TYR A 735 27.10 31.17 -13.50
CA TYR A 735 26.72 32.36 -12.75
C TYR A 735 26.61 32.05 -11.26
N ARG A 736 27.44 32.69 -10.43
CA ARG A 736 27.49 32.53 -8.96
C ARG A 736 27.56 31.06 -8.51
N GLY A 737 28.31 30.25 -9.26
CA GLY A 737 28.49 28.82 -9.03
C GLY A 737 27.37 27.94 -9.58
N GLY A 738 26.24 28.48 -10.01
CA GLY A 738 25.22 27.75 -10.75
C GLY A 738 25.47 27.73 -12.25
N VAL A 739 24.71 26.91 -12.97
CA VAL A 739 24.78 26.73 -14.43
C VAL A 739 23.50 27.23 -15.06
N ILE A 740 23.61 27.96 -16.16
CA ILE A 740 22.49 28.41 -16.97
C ILE A 740 22.73 27.96 -18.40
N ALA A 741 21.90 27.08 -18.94
CA ALA A 741 21.81 26.84 -20.38
C ALA A 741 20.60 27.62 -20.92
N TYR A 742 20.81 28.58 -21.81
CA TYR A 742 19.72 29.46 -22.26
C TYR A 742 18.79 28.81 -23.29
N SER A 743 19.27 27.84 -24.05
CA SER A 743 18.44 26.99 -24.90
C SER A 743 19.22 25.74 -25.27
N LEU A 744 18.60 24.57 -25.13
CA LEU A 744 19.15 23.29 -25.59
C LEU A 744 18.75 22.95 -27.04
N GLY A 745 17.97 23.80 -27.70
CA GLY A 745 17.48 23.58 -29.06
C GLY A 745 16.49 22.41 -29.16
N ASN A 746 16.34 21.86 -30.35
CA ASN A 746 15.45 20.73 -30.61
C ASN A 746 16.14 19.39 -30.29
N PHE A 747 15.43 18.46 -29.65
CA PHE A 747 15.88 17.08 -29.49
C PHE A 747 15.18 16.11 -30.45
N VAL A 748 13.84 16.22 -30.55
CA VAL A 748 13.04 15.51 -31.56
C VAL A 748 12.02 16.48 -32.12
N PHE A 749 12.21 16.92 -33.37
CA PHE A 749 11.34 17.92 -34.00
C PHE A 749 11.43 17.86 -35.53
N ASP A 750 10.32 18.16 -36.22
CA ASP A 750 10.25 18.18 -37.69
C ASP A 750 10.75 19.48 -38.36
N GLN A 751 11.47 20.35 -37.64
CA GLN A 751 11.98 21.62 -38.15
C GLN A 751 13.30 21.46 -38.93
N GLY A 752 13.24 20.79 -40.08
CA GLY A 752 14.42 20.51 -40.92
C GLY A 752 14.87 21.64 -41.87
N PHE A 753 14.38 22.87 -41.71
CA PHE A 753 14.57 23.95 -42.70
C PHE A 753 15.90 24.72 -42.57
N SER A 754 16.63 24.57 -41.46
CA SER A 754 17.95 25.16 -41.23
C SER A 754 18.89 24.12 -40.61
N ALA A 755 20.20 24.39 -40.56
CA ALA A 755 21.13 23.51 -39.87
C ALA A 755 20.96 23.65 -38.35
N GLU A 756 20.80 24.88 -37.91
CA GLU A 756 20.67 25.32 -36.53
C GLU A 756 19.47 24.66 -35.84
N THR A 757 18.33 24.54 -36.52
CA THR A 757 17.13 23.88 -35.97
C THR A 757 17.21 22.36 -35.96
N ARG A 758 18.23 21.78 -36.63
CA ARG A 758 18.55 20.35 -36.61
C ARG A 758 19.67 20.01 -35.63
N GLU A 759 20.32 21.03 -35.08
CA GLU A 759 21.34 20.90 -34.05
C GLU A 759 20.69 21.14 -32.68
N GLY A 760 20.92 20.21 -31.78
CA GLY A 760 20.48 20.26 -30.39
C GLY A 760 21.64 20.01 -29.45
N LEU A 761 21.39 20.20 -28.17
CA LEU A 761 22.38 19.94 -27.13
C LEU A 761 21.77 19.12 -26.01
N MET A 762 22.34 17.96 -25.74
CA MET A 762 22.16 17.33 -24.44
C MET A 762 23.18 17.93 -23.48
N LEU A 763 22.75 18.23 -22.26
CA LEU A 763 23.64 18.76 -21.22
C LEU A 763 23.67 17.78 -20.06
N LYS A 764 24.80 17.11 -19.88
CA LYS A 764 25.03 16.28 -18.69
C LYS A 764 25.65 17.15 -17.60
N ILE A 765 25.04 17.15 -16.42
CA ILE A 765 25.54 17.87 -15.25
C ILE A 765 25.83 16.86 -14.15
N GLU A 766 27.03 16.93 -13.60
CA GLU A 766 27.48 16.05 -12.52
C GLU A 766 27.74 16.85 -11.25
N PHE A 767 27.30 16.32 -10.12
CA PHE A 767 27.49 16.89 -8.80
C PHE A 767 28.25 15.92 -7.91
N ASP A 768 29.34 16.35 -7.29
CA ASP A 768 30.02 15.61 -6.22
C ASP A 768 29.62 16.22 -4.87
N GLY A 769 28.76 15.51 -4.13
CA GLY A 769 28.10 16.05 -2.94
C GLY A 769 27.21 17.25 -3.30
N ASP A 770 27.58 18.44 -2.82
CA ASP A 770 26.91 19.71 -3.14
C ASP A 770 27.66 20.52 -4.24
N ASN A 771 28.84 20.05 -4.63
CA ASN A 771 29.68 20.75 -5.59
C ASN A 771 29.30 20.36 -7.02
N LEU A 772 29.23 21.36 -7.90
CA LEU A 772 29.11 21.12 -9.33
C LEU A 772 30.45 20.57 -9.82
N ALA A 773 30.49 19.29 -10.20
CA ALA A 773 31.71 18.58 -10.59
C ALA A 773 31.98 18.69 -12.09
N ALA A 774 30.94 18.59 -12.93
CA ALA A 774 31.07 18.72 -14.36
C ALA A 774 29.81 19.28 -15.03
N VAL A 775 30.02 19.99 -16.15
CA VAL A 775 28.99 20.44 -17.08
C VAL A 775 29.46 20.02 -18.47
N ILE A 776 28.86 18.97 -19.00
CA ILE A 776 29.32 18.27 -20.20
C ILE A 776 28.28 18.49 -21.30
N PRO A 777 28.51 19.44 -22.22
CA PRO A 777 27.71 19.58 -23.42
C PRO A 777 27.97 18.39 -24.35
N ILE A 778 26.89 17.73 -24.81
CA ILE A 778 26.89 16.61 -25.74
C ILE A 778 26.09 17.07 -26.97
N PRO A 779 26.77 17.48 -28.06
CA PRO A 779 26.11 17.87 -29.30
C PRO A 779 25.25 16.73 -29.85
N VAL A 780 24.07 17.10 -30.33
CA VAL A 780 23.13 16.18 -30.95
C VAL A 780 22.71 16.75 -32.28
N ARG A 781 22.64 15.89 -33.30
CA ARG A 781 22.17 16.28 -34.61
C ARG A 781 21.03 15.38 -35.06
N MET A 782 19.91 16.00 -35.45
CA MET A 782 18.77 15.29 -35.98
C MET A 782 19.01 14.88 -37.44
N ASN A 783 18.94 13.59 -37.72
CA ASN A 783 19.08 13.03 -39.07
C ASN A 783 17.85 13.35 -39.95
N GLU A 784 17.78 12.79 -41.16
CA GLU A 784 16.66 13.02 -42.10
C GLU A 784 15.31 12.46 -41.65
N TYR A 785 15.31 11.61 -40.62
CA TYR A 785 14.13 11.05 -39.98
C TYR A 785 13.84 11.69 -38.62
N TYR A 786 14.45 12.84 -38.33
CA TYR A 786 14.30 13.56 -37.06
C TYR A 786 14.74 12.74 -35.83
N GLN A 787 15.59 11.73 -36.03
CA GLN A 787 16.20 10.98 -34.93
C GLN A 787 17.44 11.75 -34.46
N PRO A 788 17.59 12.03 -33.15
CA PRO A 788 18.79 12.64 -32.62
C PRO A 788 19.93 11.62 -32.62
N GLU A 789 21.06 11.99 -33.20
CA GLU A 789 22.31 11.24 -33.18
C GLU A 789 23.35 12.01 -32.36
N VAL A 790 24.12 11.31 -31.52
CA VAL A 790 25.23 11.90 -30.78
C VAL A 790 26.45 11.99 -31.69
N GLU A 791 27.07 13.17 -31.76
CA GLU A 791 28.26 13.41 -32.60
C GLU A 791 29.58 12.87 -32.03
#